data_AF-A0A1F5LQX1-F1
#
_entry.id   AF-A0A1F5LQX1-F1
#
_cell.length_a   1.000
_cell.length_b   1.000
_cell.length_c   1.000
_cell.angle_alpha   90.00
_cell.angle_beta   90.00
_cell.angle_gamma   90.00
#
_symmetry.space_group_name_H-M   'P 1'
#
loop_
_entity.id
_entity.type
_entity.pdbx_description
1 polymer ?
#
loop_
_entity_poly.entity_id
_entity_poly.type
_entity_poly.pdbx_seq_one_letter_code
_entity_poly.pdbx_strand_id
1 'polypeptide(L)'
;MAITDDNRYDNKGPKILAVLWTLTGLTTLIVSARIYIRMVVLRNFGIDDHLILISMIFGLAYCGVTTAGVSVGYGQHADYLNEKDLEMAILLNTVSFLFGILSFTIPKVAVTAMLNRILNPGRVHKAILWLLVGSAATVSIICILILFTMCDPPKALWQISLVAKGEATCKSPWILINYAIFTGALSAFVDLYLAIYPTTVLLKLQMSLRKRIALCAALGLGAIASAMAIIKCTQLHGLADKSDYTYGTADLVMWTNIEANVVVIASCIPTLQPLLEIIFGKRVFGSYSQGKGDRYKGSDSFPPSSYNRNKHSNALGKDDLGFTNLTNVTGKDSQESILPSNGSGKQNTFSMGHIHRTDDVIVEYESSSQQGAKKMGGPYAPKVAQTGGHPTVSVDVPICAIFLALFIAGAASHMTLFRRNLARGHKFIPSAVTFGFCMSRIVANIIRIAWTCRVTNISLAIASQIFVAAGVLLLFILNLLYAQRMVRAVYPGIGWSRPVSLAFKLVYGLVAVTIVMVITVVVQISYTLNTNTLRIDRDIQLYGVTYFAIISFLPLPLVLLVLLSPNRKRIEEFGSGSWIAKVLLVTLVGLLLCLGASFRAGTAWMPPRPITNPAWYHSKACFYIFNFSLDICVVAIFLVGRVDQRFFVPNGSSKVRHYRGSDDNEKDMRTAGGASNLRAQDQKDLESLKSSVSRDLAEPK
;
A
#
# COMPACT_ATOMS: atom_id res chain seq x y z
N MET A 1 -2.60 -21.92 -24.86
CA MET A 1 -1.11 -22.00 -24.85
C MET A 1 -0.72 -23.11 -25.82
N ALA A 2 0.45 -23.11 -26.47
CA ALA A 2 0.80 -24.22 -27.35
C ALA A 2 0.89 -25.52 -26.54
N ILE A 3 0.01 -26.48 -26.83
CA ILE A 3 0.04 -27.80 -26.19
C ILE A 3 1.32 -28.50 -26.66
N THR A 4 2.02 -29.10 -25.70
CA THR A 4 3.30 -29.78 -25.86
C THR A 4 3.23 -31.04 -25.01
N ASP A 5 3.87 -32.15 -25.42
CA ASP A 5 3.67 -33.45 -24.77
C ASP A 5 4.04 -33.44 -23.27
N ASP A 6 5.04 -32.63 -22.89
CA ASP A 6 5.45 -32.38 -21.48
C ASP A 6 4.35 -31.72 -20.63
N ASN A 7 3.49 -30.89 -21.23
CA ASN A 7 2.40 -30.18 -20.56
C ASN A 7 1.00 -30.80 -20.80
N ARG A 8 0.86 -31.74 -21.75
CA ARG A 8 -0.44 -32.28 -22.19
C ARG A 8 -1.27 -32.94 -21.06
N TYR A 9 -0.60 -33.39 -20.00
CA TYR A 9 -1.20 -34.02 -18.82
C TYR A 9 -1.46 -33.04 -17.66
N ASP A 10 -1.17 -31.74 -17.80
CA ASP A 10 -1.28 -30.77 -16.70
C ASP A 10 -2.75 -30.55 -16.28
N ASN A 11 -2.99 -30.59 -14.98
CA ASN A 11 -4.34 -30.58 -14.40
C ASN A 11 -4.48 -29.41 -13.41
N LYS A 12 -5.41 -28.51 -13.68
CA LYS A 12 -5.78 -27.39 -12.79
C LYS A 12 -6.88 -27.76 -11.78
N GLY A 13 -7.66 -28.82 -12.00
CA GLY A 13 -8.79 -29.25 -11.17
C GLY A 13 -8.54 -29.21 -9.66
N PRO A 14 -7.48 -29.86 -9.14
CA PRO A 14 -7.14 -29.82 -7.71
C PRO A 14 -6.82 -28.41 -7.18
N LYS A 15 -6.22 -27.54 -8.02
CA LYS A 15 -5.90 -26.14 -7.70
C LYS A 15 -7.20 -25.32 -7.60
N ILE A 16 -8.14 -25.53 -8.53
CA ILE A 16 -9.47 -24.91 -8.53
C ILE A 16 -10.23 -25.28 -7.25
N LEU A 17 -10.34 -26.58 -6.94
CA LEU A 17 -11.04 -27.06 -5.74
C LEU A 17 -10.45 -26.48 -4.45
N ALA A 18 -9.12 -26.45 -4.33
CA ALA A 18 -8.45 -25.90 -3.16
C ALA A 18 -8.74 -24.40 -2.96
N VAL A 19 -8.75 -23.60 -4.03
CA VAL A 19 -9.09 -22.16 -3.96
C VAL A 19 -10.55 -21.96 -3.61
N LEU A 20 -11.47 -22.63 -4.30
CA LEU A 20 -12.91 -22.48 -4.13
C LEU A 20 -13.36 -22.83 -2.70
N TRP A 21 -13.02 -24.03 -2.22
CA TRP A 21 -13.53 -24.52 -0.93
C TRP A 21 -12.88 -23.84 0.27
N THR A 22 -11.60 -23.44 0.20
CA THR A 22 -10.96 -22.71 1.31
C THR A 22 -11.52 -21.30 1.48
N LEU A 23 -11.70 -20.56 0.39
CA LEU A 23 -12.24 -19.19 0.44
C LEU A 23 -13.74 -19.17 0.73
N THR A 24 -14.53 -20.00 0.05
CA THR A 24 -15.98 -20.07 0.31
C THR A 24 -16.26 -20.65 1.70
N GLY A 25 -15.42 -21.56 2.22
CA GLY A 25 -15.48 -22.01 3.62
C GLY A 25 -15.24 -20.88 4.63
N LEU A 26 -14.19 -20.07 4.42
CA LEU A 26 -13.91 -18.89 5.25
C LEU A 26 -15.05 -17.86 5.20
N THR A 27 -15.57 -17.57 4.01
CA THR A 27 -16.73 -16.69 3.83
C THR A 27 -17.97 -17.23 4.53
N THR A 28 -18.22 -18.54 4.46
CA THR A 28 -19.34 -19.20 5.16
C THR A 28 -19.29 -18.90 6.65
N LEU A 29 -18.14 -19.13 7.31
CA LEU A 29 -17.96 -18.85 8.74
C LEU A 29 -18.22 -17.37 9.09
N ILE A 30 -17.77 -16.45 8.25
CA ILE A 30 -17.95 -15.00 8.40
C ILE A 30 -19.43 -14.60 8.24
N VAL A 31 -20.13 -15.18 7.27
CA VAL A 31 -21.57 -14.96 7.03
C VAL A 31 -22.42 -15.57 8.14
N SER A 32 -22.12 -16.79 8.60
CA SER A 32 -22.79 -17.42 9.76
C SER A 32 -22.63 -16.58 11.02
N ALA A 33 -21.42 -16.05 11.28
CA ALA A 33 -21.19 -15.13 12.39
C ALA A 33 -22.02 -13.84 12.26
N ARG A 34 -22.09 -13.22 11.06
CA ARG A 34 -22.97 -12.06 10.80
C ARG A 34 -24.43 -12.38 11.08
N ILE A 35 -24.95 -13.50 10.55
CA ILE A 35 -26.35 -13.90 10.72
C ILE A 35 -26.68 -14.13 12.19
N TYR A 36 -25.82 -14.83 12.93
CA TYR A 36 -25.97 -15.02 14.38
C TYR A 36 -26.04 -13.69 15.15
N ILE A 37 -25.14 -12.73 14.85
CA ILE A 37 -25.17 -11.39 15.46
C ILE A 37 -26.48 -10.67 15.13
N ARG A 38 -26.88 -10.65 13.86
CA ARG A 38 -28.08 -9.94 13.39
C ARG A 38 -29.38 -10.49 13.98
N MET A 39 -29.51 -11.81 14.00
CA MET A 39 -30.71 -12.53 14.41
C MET A 39 -30.82 -12.70 15.93
N VAL A 40 -29.74 -13.13 16.59
CA VAL A 40 -29.77 -13.50 18.03
C VAL A 40 -29.35 -12.33 18.92
N VAL A 41 -28.23 -11.67 18.61
CA VAL A 41 -27.62 -10.65 19.51
C VAL A 41 -28.26 -9.28 19.34
N LEU A 42 -28.54 -8.86 18.10
CA LEU A 42 -29.13 -7.56 17.76
C LEU A 42 -30.65 -7.61 17.53
N ARG A 43 -31.22 -8.82 17.35
CA ARG A 43 -32.65 -9.07 17.06
C ARG A 43 -33.21 -8.13 15.96
N ASN A 44 -32.43 -7.89 14.93
CA ASN A 44 -32.68 -6.85 13.93
C ASN A 44 -32.12 -7.29 12.56
N PHE A 45 -32.77 -8.31 12.00
CA PHE A 45 -32.45 -8.87 10.69
C PHE A 45 -32.94 -7.93 9.58
N GLY A 46 -32.05 -7.57 8.66
CA GLY A 46 -32.35 -6.64 7.57
C GLY A 46 -32.57 -7.31 6.21
N ILE A 47 -33.17 -6.58 5.27
CA ILE A 47 -33.16 -6.93 3.84
C ILE A 47 -31.72 -7.11 3.34
N ASP A 48 -30.77 -6.33 3.89
CA ASP A 48 -29.35 -6.46 3.61
C ASP A 48 -28.76 -7.82 4.08
N ASP A 49 -29.33 -8.47 5.09
CA ASP A 49 -28.89 -9.79 5.55
C ASP A 49 -29.49 -10.94 4.70
N HIS A 50 -30.74 -10.80 4.25
CA HIS A 50 -31.35 -11.72 3.27
C HIS A 50 -30.57 -11.75 1.95
N LEU A 51 -30.17 -10.59 1.43
CA LEU A 51 -29.42 -10.51 0.17
C LEU A 51 -28.03 -11.16 0.27
N ILE A 52 -27.34 -11.02 1.41
CA ILE A 52 -26.07 -11.72 1.66
C ILE A 52 -26.27 -13.24 1.76
N LEU A 53 -27.35 -13.71 2.41
CA LEU A 53 -27.66 -15.14 2.44
C LEU A 53 -27.93 -15.70 1.03
N ILE A 54 -28.67 -14.98 0.18
CA ILE A 54 -28.94 -15.38 -1.20
C ILE A 54 -27.64 -15.43 -2.04
N SER A 55 -26.76 -14.43 -1.91
CA SER A 55 -25.42 -14.45 -2.54
C SER A 55 -24.57 -15.66 -2.08
N MET A 56 -24.64 -16.00 -0.79
CA MET A 56 -23.93 -17.14 -0.22
C MET A 56 -24.45 -18.46 -0.78
N ILE A 57 -25.78 -18.61 -0.95
CA ILE A 57 -26.39 -19.78 -1.60
C ILE A 57 -25.90 -19.91 -3.05
N PHE A 58 -25.86 -18.81 -3.83
CA PHE A 58 -25.29 -18.84 -5.18
C PHE A 58 -23.77 -19.13 -5.18
N GLY A 59 -23.03 -18.67 -4.17
CA GLY A 59 -21.60 -18.98 -4.02
C GLY A 59 -21.34 -20.46 -3.72
N LEU A 60 -22.21 -21.09 -2.92
CA LEU A 60 -22.17 -22.54 -2.66
C LEU A 60 -22.60 -23.34 -3.90
N ALA A 61 -23.65 -22.92 -4.60
CA ALA A 61 -24.07 -23.54 -5.87
C ALA A 61 -22.95 -23.47 -6.92
N TYR A 62 -22.28 -22.32 -7.04
CA TYR A 62 -21.12 -22.15 -7.92
C TYR A 62 -19.98 -23.14 -7.58
N CYS A 63 -19.65 -23.31 -6.30
CA CYS A 63 -18.64 -24.28 -5.87
C CYS A 63 -19.08 -25.73 -6.13
N GLY A 64 -20.36 -26.06 -5.92
CA GLY A 64 -20.92 -27.38 -6.19
C GLY A 64 -20.86 -27.77 -7.66
N VAL A 65 -21.37 -26.91 -8.56
CA VAL A 65 -21.37 -27.19 -10.01
C VAL A 65 -19.96 -27.17 -10.58
N THR A 66 -19.06 -26.29 -10.09
CA THR A 66 -17.64 -26.35 -10.48
C THR A 66 -16.98 -27.65 -10.00
N THR A 67 -17.33 -28.14 -8.81
CA THR A 67 -16.81 -29.42 -8.28
C THR A 67 -17.28 -30.61 -9.10
N ALA A 68 -18.56 -30.62 -9.52
CA ALA A 68 -19.07 -31.60 -10.47
C ALA A 68 -18.31 -31.53 -11.80
N GLY A 69 -18.09 -30.33 -12.34
CA GLY A 69 -17.28 -30.12 -13.54
C GLY A 69 -15.87 -30.72 -13.41
N VAL A 70 -15.17 -30.45 -12.30
CA VAL A 70 -13.83 -31.01 -12.05
C VAL A 70 -13.84 -32.54 -11.96
N SER A 71 -14.91 -33.15 -11.43
CA SER A 71 -15.04 -34.62 -11.41
C SER A 71 -15.23 -35.26 -12.79
N VAL A 72 -15.66 -34.48 -13.79
CA VAL A 72 -15.73 -34.86 -15.22
C VAL A 72 -14.52 -34.29 -16.00
N GLY A 73 -13.47 -33.85 -15.30
CA GLY A 73 -12.20 -33.43 -15.92
C GLY A 73 -12.07 -31.93 -16.27
N TYR A 74 -13.00 -31.07 -15.82
CA TYR A 74 -12.84 -29.62 -15.98
C TYR A 74 -11.52 -29.13 -15.35
N GLY A 75 -10.75 -28.34 -16.11
CA GLY A 75 -9.39 -27.92 -15.75
C GLY A 75 -8.28 -28.84 -16.25
N GLN A 76 -8.59 -29.90 -16.99
CA GLN A 76 -7.65 -30.60 -17.87
C GLN A 76 -7.72 -30.05 -19.30
N HIS A 77 -6.70 -30.32 -20.10
CA HIS A 77 -6.68 -29.97 -21.53
C HIS A 77 -7.79 -30.70 -22.30
N ALA A 78 -8.44 -30.01 -23.24
CA ALA A 78 -9.56 -30.57 -24.00
C ALA A 78 -9.17 -31.85 -24.78
N ASP A 79 -7.96 -31.89 -25.35
CA ASP A 79 -7.35 -33.01 -26.08
C ASP A 79 -7.11 -34.30 -25.25
N TYR A 80 -7.47 -34.29 -23.96
CA TYR A 80 -7.38 -35.44 -23.04
C TYR A 80 -8.77 -36.01 -22.67
N LEU A 81 -9.86 -35.31 -22.99
CA LEU A 81 -11.22 -35.68 -22.59
C LEU A 81 -11.95 -36.42 -23.73
N ASN A 82 -12.81 -37.38 -23.38
CA ASN A 82 -13.75 -37.92 -24.35
C ASN A 82 -14.78 -36.85 -24.72
N GLU A 83 -15.33 -36.89 -25.95
CA GLU A 83 -16.33 -35.92 -26.44
C GLU A 83 -17.50 -35.73 -25.45
N LYS A 84 -18.03 -36.82 -24.87
CA LYS A 84 -19.12 -36.78 -23.88
C LYS A 84 -18.74 -36.08 -22.58
N ASP A 85 -17.52 -36.32 -22.09
CA ASP A 85 -17.01 -35.72 -20.86
C ASP A 85 -16.70 -34.24 -21.08
N LEU A 86 -16.22 -33.89 -22.28
CA LEU A 86 -16.00 -32.51 -22.72
C LEU A 86 -17.32 -31.72 -22.87
N GLU A 87 -18.35 -32.26 -23.55
CA GLU A 87 -19.68 -31.63 -23.65
C GLU A 87 -20.27 -31.39 -22.24
N MET A 88 -20.12 -32.36 -21.33
CA MET A 88 -20.59 -32.25 -19.94
C MET A 88 -19.78 -31.21 -19.13
N ALA A 89 -18.45 -31.18 -19.26
CA ALA A 89 -17.60 -30.21 -18.59
C ALA A 89 -17.87 -28.76 -19.06
N ILE A 90 -18.14 -28.56 -20.35
CA ILE A 90 -18.53 -27.26 -20.92
C ILE A 90 -19.91 -26.83 -20.41
N LEU A 91 -20.89 -27.74 -20.35
CA LEU A 91 -22.21 -27.48 -19.78
C LEU A 91 -22.10 -27.06 -18.30
N LEU A 92 -21.36 -27.82 -17.49
CA LEU A 92 -21.21 -27.54 -16.06
C LEU A 92 -20.46 -26.22 -15.82
N ASN A 93 -19.45 -25.89 -16.62
CA ASN A 93 -18.76 -24.59 -16.55
C ASN A 93 -19.70 -23.43 -16.95
N THR A 94 -20.49 -23.59 -18.01
CA THR A 94 -21.46 -22.58 -18.47
C THR A 94 -22.53 -22.30 -17.40
N VAL A 95 -23.08 -23.35 -16.79
CA VAL A 95 -24.02 -23.22 -15.66
C VAL A 95 -23.34 -22.63 -14.42
N SER A 96 -22.05 -22.92 -14.20
CA SER A 96 -21.29 -22.33 -13.10
C SER A 96 -21.13 -20.81 -13.25
N PHE A 97 -20.92 -20.27 -14.46
CA PHE A 97 -20.82 -18.82 -14.67
C PHE A 97 -22.09 -18.06 -14.27
N LEU A 98 -23.29 -18.63 -14.46
CA LEU A 98 -24.55 -18.04 -13.97
C LEU A 98 -24.49 -17.79 -12.45
N PHE A 99 -24.14 -18.82 -11.68
CA PHE A 99 -24.07 -18.74 -10.23
C PHE A 99 -22.90 -17.85 -9.75
N GLY A 100 -21.77 -17.87 -10.44
CA GLY A 100 -20.63 -16.98 -10.17
C GLY A 100 -20.99 -15.50 -10.33
N ILE A 101 -21.65 -15.12 -11.44
CA ILE A 101 -22.08 -13.73 -11.71
C ILE A 101 -23.12 -13.26 -10.68
N LEU A 102 -24.11 -14.10 -10.33
CA LEU A 102 -25.09 -13.77 -9.28
C LEU A 102 -24.44 -13.62 -7.90
N SER A 103 -23.44 -14.46 -7.58
CA SER A 103 -22.77 -14.44 -6.28
C SER A 103 -21.99 -13.13 -6.02
N PHE A 104 -21.29 -12.55 -7.02
CA PHE A 104 -20.57 -11.27 -6.82
C PHE A 104 -21.44 -10.01 -7.03
N THR A 105 -22.58 -10.09 -7.70
CA THR A 105 -23.45 -8.91 -7.97
C THR A 105 -24.40 -8.59 -6.83
N ILE A 106 -25.10 -9.60 -6.28
CA ILE A 106 -26.11 -9.43 -5.23
C ILE A 106 -25.55 -8.74 -3.95
N PRO A 107 -24.31 -9.01 -3.48
CA PRO A 107 -23.71 -8.30 -2.36
C PRO A 107 -23.58 -6.79 -2.57
N LYS A 108 -23.43 -6.30 -3.79
CA LYS A 108 -23.29 -4.86 -4.08
C LYS A 108 -24.62 -4.15 -3.83
N VAL A 109 -25.74 -4.83 -4.09
CA VAL A 109 -27.10 -4.40 -3.71
C VAL A 109 -27.25 -4.41 -2.19
N ALA A 110 -26.81 -5.49 -1.51
CA ALA A 110 -26.87 -5.62 -0.06
C ALA A 110 -26.07 -4.51 0.68
N VAL A 111 -24.83 -4.27 0.24
CA VAL A 111 -23.95 -3.19 0.73
C VAL A 111 -24.62 -1.84 0.52
N THR A 112 -25.22 -1.60 -0.63
CA THR A 112 -25.90 -0.32 -0.93
C THR A 112 -27.13 -0.10 -0.07
N ALA A 113 -27.96 -1.13 0.13
CA ALA A 113 -29.09 -1.09 1.05
C ALA A 113 -28.63 -0.80 2.49
N MET A 114 -27.59 -1.50 2.96
CA MET A 114 -26.97 -1.31 4.28
C MET A 114 -26.38 0.11 4.46
N LEU A 115 -25.64 0.62 3.48
CA LEU A 115 -25.05 1.96 3.52
C LEU A 115 -26.13 3.05 3.54
N ASN A 116 -27.16 2.92 2.69
CA ASN A 116 -28.31 3.82 2.67
C ASN A 116 -29.06 3.80 4.02
N ARG A 117 -29.21 2.62 4.65
CA ARG A 117 -29.83 2.43 5.98
C ARG A 117 -29.01 3.04 7.12
N ILE A 118 -27.67 2.98 7.06
CA ILE A 118 -26.77 3.44 8.14
C ILE A 118 -26.45 4.94 8.04
N LEU A 119 -26.27 5.47 6.82
CA LEU A 119 -25.77 6.83 6.59
C LEU A 119 -26.87 7.84 6.21
N ASN A 120 -28.08 7.36 5.89
CA ASN A 120 -29.23 8.13 5.44
C ASN A 120 -28.89 9.27 4.43
N PRO A 121 -28.43 8.93 3.22
CA PRO A 121 -27.97 9.91 2.23
C PRO A 121 -29.06 10.93 1.84
N GLY A 122 -28.65 12.17 1.60
CA GLY A 122 -29.48 13.15 0.90
C GLY A 122 -29.94 12.63 -0.46
N ARG A 123 -31.15 13.02 -0.90
CA ARG A 123 -31.89 12.42 -2.03
C ARG A 123 -31.04 12.16 -3.29
N VAL A 124 -30.18 13.12 -3.67
CA VAL A 124 -29.28 13.00 -4.83
C VAL A 124 -28.25 11.88 -4.67
N HIS A 125 -27.56 11.78 -3.52
CA HIS A 125 -26.58 10.72 -3.28
C HIS A 125 -27.25 9.34 -3.17
N LYS A 126 -28.47 9.26 -2.64
CA LYS A 126 -29.28 8.03 -2.65
C LYS A 126 -29.59 7.60 -4.08
N ALA A 127 -30.00 8.51 -4.96
CA ALA A 127 -30.25 8.22 -6.36
C ALA A 127 -28.99 7.75 -7.10
N ILE A 128 -27.85 8.43 -6.91
CA ILE A 128 -26.56 8.04 -7.52
C ILE A 128 -26.16 6.62 -7.10
N LEU A 129 -26.23 6.28 -5.81
CA LEU A 129 -25.89 4.93 -5.31
C LEU A 129 -26.75 3.84 -5.94
N TRP A 130 -28.07 4.03 -6.00
CA TRP A 130 -28.98 3.03 -6.57
C TRP A 130 -28.90 2.93 -8.09
N LEU A 131 -28.65 4.03 -8.81
CA LEU A 131 -28.39 4.02 -10.25
C LEU A 131 -27.10 3.28 -10.57
N LEU A 132 -26.03 3.57 -9.84
CA LEU A 132 -24.67 3.03 -10.04
C LEU A 132 -24.59 1.51 -9.76
N VAL A 133 -25.31 1.01 -8.75
CA VAL A 133 -25.41 -0.45 -8.51
C VAL A 133 -26.46 -1.10 -9.40
N GLY A 134 -27.57 -0.40 -9.70
CA GLY A 134 -28.59 -0.88 -10.63
C GLY A 134 -28.03 -1.11 -12.04
N SER A 135 -27.21 -0.19 -12.56
CA SER A 135 -26.58 -0.35 -13.88
C SER A 135 -25.62 -1.53 -13.92
N ALA A 136 -24.82 -1.75 -12.87
CA ALA A 136 -23.94 -2.92 -12.78
C ALA A 136 -24.72 -4.24 -12.69
N ALA A 137 -25.85 -4.28 -11.98
CA ALA A 137 -26.75 -5.43 -11.96
C ALA A 137 -27.38 -5.69 -13.34
N THR A 138 -27.94 -4.67 -14.00
CA THR A 138 -28.52 -4.77 -15.34
C THR A 138 -27.51 -5.24 -16.38
N VAL A 139 -26.31 -4.66 -16.40
CA VAL A 139 -25.22 -5.08 -17.30
C VAL A 139 -24.79 -6.53 -17.02
N SER A 140 -24.76 -6.95 -15.75
CA SER A 140 -24.45 -8.35 -15.41
C SER A 140 -25.55 -9.33 -15.84
N ILE A 141 -26.83 -8.95 -15.76
CA ILE A 141 -27.96 -9.74 -16.28
C ILE A 141 -27.89 -9.85 -17.82
N ILE A 142 -27.59 -8.75 -18.51
CA ILE A 142 -27.39 -8.77 -19.97
C ILE A 142 -26.17 -9.65 -20.32
N CYS A 143 -25.10 -9.64 -19.53
CA CYS A 143 -23.96 -10.54 -19.73
C CYS A 143 -24.35 -12.03 -19.62
N ILE A 144 -25.25 -12.38 -18.70
CA ILE A 144 -25.82 -13.74 -18.58
C ILE A 144 -26.67 -14.08 -19.81
N LEU A 145 -27.55 -13.17 -20.25
CA LEU A 145 -28.37 -13.39 -21.46
C LEU A 145 -27.51 -13.56 -22.72
N ILE A 146 -26.43 -12.77 -22.85
CA ILE A 146 -25.46 -12.87 -23.95
C ILE A 146 -24.73 -14.21 -23.91
N LEU A 147 -24.30 -14.70 -22.72
CA LEU A 147 -23.66 -16.00 -22.56
C LEU A 147 -24.55 -17.14 -23.10
N PHE A 148 -25.81 -17.22 -22.66
CA PHE A 148 -26.73 -18.27 -23.08
C PHE A 148 -27.32 -18.11 -24.49
N THR A 149 -27.13 -16.96 -25.15
CA THR A 149 -27.59 -16.71 -26.54
C THR A 149 -26.44 -16.56 -27.54
N MET A 150 -25.24 -17.08 -27.22
CA MET A 150 -24.09 -17.14 -28.12
C MET A 150 -24.32 -18.01 -29.36
N CYS A 151 -25.08 -19.10 -29.23
CA CYS A 151 -25.35 -20.05 -30.32
C CYS A 151 -26.85 -20.22 -30.56
N ASP A 152 -27.21 -20.58 -31.78
CA ASP A 152 -28.56 -20.96 -32.19
C ASP A 152 -28.52 -22.35 -32.87
N PRO A 153 -29.21 -23.38 -32.33
CA PRO A 153 -29.92 -23.39 -31.04
C PRO A 153 -28.96 -23.33 -29.83
N PRO A 154 -29.38 -22.79 -28.67
CA PRO A 154 -28.50 -22.62 -27.49
C PRO A 154 -27.78 -23.88 -26.99
N LYS A 155 -28.34 -25.08 -27.22
CA LYS A 155 -27.70 -26.37 -26.89
C LYS A 155 -26.32 -26.56 -27.55
N ALA A 156 -26.08 -25.95 -28.71
CA ALA A 156 -24.81 -26.00 -29.41
C ALA A 156 -23.66 -25.25 -28.70
N LEU A 157 -23.95 -24.51 -27.62
CA LEU A 157 -22.93 -23.89 -26.77
C LEU A 157 -22.09 -24.93 -25.98
N TRP A 158 -22.69 -26.08 -25.64
CA TRP A 158 -21.99 -27.20 -25.01
C TRP A 158 -21.92 -28.45 -25.91
N GLN A 159 -22.89 -28.63 -26.81
CA GLN A 159 -22.87 -29.73 -27.78
C GLN A 159 -22.07 -29.37 -29.04
N ILE A 160 -20.74 -29.48 -28.94
CA ILE A 160 -19.80 -29.21 -30.04
C ILE A 160 -20.10 -30.05 -31.29
N SER A 161 -20.68 -31.24 -31.08
CA SER A 161 -21.09 -32.18 -32.13
C SER A 161 -22.13 -31.61 -33.12
N LEU A 162 -22.97 -30.65 -32.74
CA LEU A 162 -23.89 -29.97 -33.68
C LEU A 162 -23.19 -28.90 -34.52
N VAL A 163 -22.20 -28.20 -33.96
CA VAL A 163 -21.41 -27.19 -34.68
C VAL A 163 -20.52 -27.87 -35.72
N ALA A 164 -19.93 -29.02 -35.39
CA ALA A 164 -19.12 -29.82 -36.31
C ALA A 164 -19.91 -30.35 -37.53
N LYS A 165 -21.23 -30.56 -37.39
CA LYS A 165 -22.12 -31.00 -38.47
C LYS A 165 -22.72 -29.85 -39.29
N GLY A 166 -22.52 -28.59 -38.88
CA GLY A 166 -23.17 -27.44 -39.49
C GLY A 166 -24.66 -27.27 -39.15
N GLU A 167 -25.18 -28.04 -38.19
CA GLU A 167 -26.59 -27.98 -37.73
C GLU A 167 -26.88 -26.78 -36.81
N ALA A 168 -25.86 -26.03 -36.42
CA ALA A 168 -25.96 -24.90 -35.50
C ALA A 168 -24.97 -23.78 -35.86
N THR A 169 -25.33 -22.53 -35.54
CA THR A 169 -24.44 -21.37 -35.74
C THR A 169 -24.10 -20.70 -34.41
N CYS A 170 -22.84 -20.30 -34.24
CA CYS A 170 -22.35 -19.65 -33.03
C CYS A 170 -21.67 -18.31 -33.35
N LYS A 171 -22.00 -17.29 -32.56
CA LYS A 171 -21.44 -15.93 -32.64
C LYS A 171 -19.95 -15.93 -32.22
N SER A 172 -19.25 -14.85 -32.58
CA SER A 172 -17.83 -14.69 -32.22
C SER A 172 -17.67 -14.53 -30.69
N PRO A 173 -16.81 -15.34 -30.02
CA PRO A 173 -16.56 -15.22 -28.57
C PRO A 173 -16.10 -13.82 -28.13
N TRP A 174 -15.48 -13.06 -29.04
CA TRP A 174 -15.08 -11.66 -28.80
C TRP A 174 -16.24 -10.74 -28.40
N ILE A 175 -17.48 -11.05 -28.79
CA ILE A 175 -18.67 -10.30 -28.36
C ILE A 175 -18.88 -10.48 -26.84
N LEU A 176 -18.82 -11.71 -26.35
CA LEU A 176 -18.91 -12.01 -24.92
C LEU A 176 -17.72 -11.43 -24.14
N ILE A 177 -16.50 -11.55 -24.67
CA ILE A 177 -15.28 -11.04 -24.04
C ILE A 177 -15.33 -9.52 -23.90
N ASN A 178 -15.62 -8.78 -24.97
CA ASN A 178 -15.72 -7.32 -24.92
C ASN A 178 -16.84 -6.85 -23.97
N TYR A 179 -17.99 -7.55 -23.96
CA TYR A 179 -19.09 -7.22 -23.06
C TYR A 179 -18.76 -7.51 -21.58
N ALA A 180 -18.08 -8.61 -21.28
CA ALA A 180 -17.68 -8.94 -19.91
C ALA A 180 -16.46 -8.12 -19.42
N ILE A 181 -15.60 -7.60 -20.32
CA ILE A 181 -14.62 -6.55 -19.98
C ILE A 181 -15.35 -5.27 -19.53
N PHE A 182 -16.35 -4.81 -20.29
CA PHE A 182 -17.17 -3.65 -19.91
C PHE A 182 -17.91 -3.88 -18.58
N THR A 183 -18.52 -5.06 -18.41
CA THR A 183 -19.17 -5.50 -17.16
C THR A 183 -18.19 -5.48 -15.99
N GLY A 184 -16.98 -6.00 -16.17
CA GLY A 184 -15.94 -6.05 -15.13
C GLY A 184 -15.35 -4.68 -14.78
N ALA A 185 -15.17 -3.79 -15.77
CA ALA A 185 -14.74 -2.41 -15.53
C ALA A 185 -15.79 -1.62 -14.73
N LEU A 186 -17.08 -1.75 -15.08
CA LEU A 186 -18.18 -1.18 -14.31
C LEU A 186 -18.25 -1.79 -12.89
N SER A 187 -18.10 -3.11 -12.76
CA SER A 187 -18.03 -3.84 -11.48
C SER A 187 -16.93 -3.29 -10.57
N ALA A 188 -15.72 -3.11 -11.10
CA ALA A 188 -14.56 -2.58 -10.37
C ALA A 188 -14.73 -1.11 -9.94
N PHE A 189 -15.37 -0.30 -10.79
CA PHE A 189 -15.72 1.09 -10.46
C PHE A 189 -16.77 1.17 -9.34
N VAL A 190 -17.77 0.29 -9.36
CA VAL A 190 -18.78 0.20 -8.29
C VAL A 190 -18.14 -0.14 -6.95
N ASP A 191 -17.25 -1.12 -6.88
CA ASP A 191 -16.60 -1.51 -5.62
C ASP A 191 -15.74 -0.37 -5.04
N LEU A 192 -15.01 0.33 -5.90
CA LEU A 192 -14.23 1.51 -5.51
C LEU A 192 -15.14 2.65 -5.02
N TYR A 193 -16.27 2.90 -5.69
CA TYR A 193 -17.24 3.91 -5.26
C TYR A 193 -17.88 3.57 -3.90
N LEU A 194 -18.30 2.31 -3.71
CA LEU A 194 -18.90 1.83 -2.45
C LEU A 194 -17.89 1.82 -1.29
N ALA A 195 -16.59 1.79 -1.55
CA ALA A 195 -15.54 1.97 -0.55
C ALA A 195 -15.31 3.46 -0.18
N ILE A 196 -15.28 4.34 -1.19
CA ILE A 196 -15.01 5.77 -1.04
C ILE A 196 -16.21 6.51 -0.43
N TYR A 197 -17.44 6.14 -0.81
CA TYR A 197 -18.66 6.80 -0.33
C TYR A 197 -18.78 6.87 1.21
N PRO A 198 -18.82 5.75 1.97
CA PRO A 198 -18.91 5.80 3.43
C PRO A 198 -17.71 6.52 4.04
N THR A 199 -16.54 6.42 3.43
CA THR A 199 -15.30 7.08 3.85
C THR A 199 -15.43 8.59 3.83
N THR A 200 -15.83 9.17 2.69
CA THR A 200 -15.95 10.63 2.55
C THR A 200 -17.03 11.23 3.46
N VAL A 201 -18.10 10.48 3.73
CA VAL A 201 -19.14 10.87 4.71
C VAL A 201 -18.61 10.79 6.14
N LEU A 202 -18.01 9.67 6.54
CA LEU A 202 -17.56 9.45 7.92
C LEU A 202 -16.30 10.25 8.30
N LEU A 203 -15.51 10.72 7.33
CA LEU A 203 -14.40 11.67 7.54
C LEU A 203 -14.86 13.10 7.85
N LYS A 204 -16.07 13.50 7.44
CA LYS A 204 -16.64 14.83 7.77
C LYS A 204 -17.23 14.90 9.18
N LEU A 205 -17.37 13.76 9.86
CA LEU A 205 -18.04 13.63 11.16
C LEU A 205 -17.00 13.27 12.24
N GLN A 206 -17.09 13.87 13.43
CA GLN A 206 -16.07 13.70 14.49
C GLN A 206 -16.13 12.31 15.14
N MET A 207 -15.59 11.32 14.44
CA MET A 207 -15.73 9.90 14.76
C MET A 207 -14.64 9.39 15.72
N SER A 208 -15.07 8.58 16.69
CA SER A 208 -14.19 7.90 17.64
C SER A 208 -13.31 6.85 16.94
N LEU A 209 -12.16 6.54 17.56
CA LEU A 209 -11.09 5.71 16.99
C LEU A 209 -11.58 4.39 16.39
N ARG A 210 -12.51 3.70 17.06
CA ARG A 210 -13.06 2.40 16.64
C ARG A 210 -13.71 2.47 15.26
N LYS A 211 -14.57 3.49 15.04
CA LYS A 211 -15.24 3.73 13.76
C LYS A 211 -14.25 4.10 12.66
N ARG A 212 -13.18 4.84 12.99
CA ARG A 212 -12.09 5.17 12.04
C ARG A 212 -11.24 3.96 11.63
N ILE A 213 -11.08 2.97 12.50
CA ILE A 213 -10.40 1.69 12.16
C ILE A 213 -11.28 0.85 11.24
N ALA A 214 -12.57 0.69 11.57
CA ALA A 214 -13.54 0.00 10.71
C ALA A 214 -13.60 0.63 9.30
N LEU A 215 -13.52 1.96 9.22
CA LEU A 215 -13.46 2.70 7.95
C LEU A 215 -12.22 2.37 7.11
N CYS A 216 -11.06 2.23 7.73
CA CYS A 216 -9.81 1.84 7.04
C CYS A 216 -9.87 0.39 6.54
N ALA A 217 -10.50 -0.52 7.29
CA ALA A 217 -10.71 -1.90 6.88
C ALA A 217 -11.69 -2.01 5.70
N ALA A 218 -12.81 -1.28 5.74
CA ALA A 218 -13.78 -1.22 4.65
C ALA A 218 -13.18 -0.64 3.35
N LEU A 219 -12.37 0.44 3.45
CA LEU A 219 -11.58 0.96 2.33
C LEU A 219 -10.67 -0.10 1.72
N GLY A 220 -9.87 -0.76 2.57
CA GLY A 220 -8.87 -1.73 2.12
C GLY A 220 -9.50 -2.85 1.31
N LEU A 221 -10.60 -3.42 1.80
CA LEU A 221 -11.25 -4.55 1.13
C LEU A 221 -12.07 -4.16 -0.11
N GLY A 222 -12.66 -2.96 -0.16
CA GLY A 222 -13.27 -2.46 -1.40
C GLY A 222 -12.24 -2.14 -2.50
N ALA A 223 -11.05 -1.64 -2.11
CA ALA A 223 -9.93 -1.48 -3.04
C ALA A 223 -9.36 -2.83 -3.52
N ILE A 224 -9.29 -3.84 -2.63
CA ILE A 224 -8.93 -5.21 -3.02
C ILE A 224 -9.97 -5.80 -3.99
N ALA A 225 -11.27 -5.70 -3.70
CA ALA A 225 -12.33 -6.17 -4.60
C ALA A 225 -12.22 -5.58 -6.01
N SER A 226 -12.04 -4.26 -6.10
CA SER A 226 -11.81 -3.54 -7.36
C SER A 226 -10.57 -4.08 -8.10
N ALA A 227 -9.48 -4.39 -7.39
CA ALA A 227 -8.30 -5.02 -7.98
C ALA A 227 -8.55 -6.47 -8.46
N MET A 228 -9.33 -7.28 -7.73
CA MET A 228 -9.68 -8.64 -8.16
C MET A 228 -10.52 -8.60 -9.44
N ALA A 229 -11.47 -7.68 -9.55
CA ALA A 229 -12.28 -7.48 -10.75
C ALA A 229 -11.44 -7.08 -11.98
N ILE A 230 -10.43 -6.21 -11.79
CA ILE A 230 -9.47 -5.86 -12.85
C ILE A 230 -8.66 -7.09 -13.29
N ILE A 231 -8.17 -7.90 -12.35
CA ILE A 231 -7.40 -9.11 -12.69
C ILE A 231 -8.30 -10.14 -13.40
N LYS A 232 -9.55 -10.33 -12.97
CA LYS A 232 -10.54 -11.18 -13.65
C LYS A 232 -10.68 -10.80 -15.14
N CYS A 233 -10.77 -9.50 -15.47
CA CYS A 233 -10.82 -9.04 -16.86
C CYS A 233 -9.59 -9.46 -17.70
N THR A 234 -8.40 -9.59 -17.12
CA THR A 234 -7.21 -10.06 -17.86
C THR A 234 -7.31 -11.52 -18.27
N GLN A 235 -7.98 -12.36 -17.47
CA GLN A 235 -8.12 -13.80 -17.69
C GLN A 235 -9.25 -14.16 -18.67
N LEU A 236 -10.09 -13.18 -19.01
CA LEU A 236 -11.27 -13.36 -19.87
C LEU A 236 -10.92 -13.81 -21.31
N HIS A 237 -9.68 -13.59 -21.75
CA HIS A 237 -9.14 -14.12 -23.00
C HIS A 237 -9.20 -15.65 -23.08
N GLY A 238 -9.30 -16.36 -21.95
CA GLY A 238 -9.50 -17.81 -21.91
C GLY A 238 -10.80 -18.29 -22.58
N LEU A 239 -11.80 -17.41 -22.81
CA LEU A 239 -12.99 -17.73 -23.61
C LEU A 239 -12.76 -17.68 -25.13
N ALA A 240 -11.63 -17.16 -25.60
CA ALA A 240 -11.29 -17.14 -27.02
C ALA A 240 -10.60 -18.44 -27.48
N ASP A 241 -10.02 -19.20 -26.54
CA ASP A 241 -9.34 -20.47 -26.82
C ASP A 241 -10.38 -21.58 -27.07
N LYS A 242 -10.84 -21.68 -28.32
CA LYS A 242 -11.80 -22.73 -28.75
C LYS A 242 -11.21 -24.13 -28.70
N SER A 243 -9.89 -24.24 -28.85
CA SER A 243 -9.13 -25.48 -28.76
C SER A 243 -9.09 -26.03 -27.34
N ASP A 244 -8.91 -25.17 -26.34
CA ASP A 244 -8.58 -25.60 -24.97
C ASP A 244 -9.42 -24.86 -23.90
N TYR A 245 -10.73 -24.78 -24.13
CA TYR A 245 -11.66 -24.01 -23.30
C TYR A 245 -11.70 -24.45 -21.82
N THR A 246 -11.56 -25.75 -21.54
CA THR A 246 -11.56 -26.32 -20.18
C THR A 246 -10.36 -25.89 -19.34
N TYR A 247 -9.15 -25.94 -19.90
CA TYR A 247 -7.93 -25.51 -19.19
C TYR A 247 -7.74 -23.98 -19.26
N GLY A 248 -8.19 -23.34 -20.34
CA GLY A 248 -8.10 -21.88 -20.55
C GLY A 248 -9.02 -21.06 -19.64
N THR A 249 -10.24 -21.53 -19.35
CA THR A 249 -11.18 -20.81 -18.47
C THR A 249 -10.97 -21.07 -16.97
N ALA A 250 -10.18 -22.07 -16.59
CA ALA A 250 -9.95 -22.47 -15.20
C ALA A 250 -9.46 -21.33 -14.28
N ASP A 251 -8.56 -20.47 -14.78
CA ASP A 251 -8.07 -19.32 -14.01
C ASP A 251 -9.17 -18.27 -13.79
N LEU A 252 -9.99 -18.00 -14.83
CA LEU A 252 -11.12 -17.09 -14.71
C LEU A 252 -12.15 -17.57 -13.67
N VAL A 253 -12.39 -18.88 -13.58
CA VAL A 253 -13.25 -19.49 -12.56
C VAL A 253 -12.70 -19.23 -11.15
N MET A 254 -11.40 -19.43 -10.94
CA MET A 254 -10.76 -19.10 -9.66
C MET A 254 -10.88 -17.60 -9.33
N TRP A 255 -10.56 -16.70 -10.25
CA TRP A 255 -10.68 -15.24 -10.01
C TRP A 255 -12.13 -14.79 -9.76
N THR A 256 -13.12 -15.43 -10.38
CA THR A 256 -14.54 -15.16 -10.15
C THR A 256 -14.98 -15.58 -8.74
N ASN A 257 -14.53 -16.75 -8.26
CA ASN A 257 -14.76 -17.17 -6.87
C ASN A 257 -14.10 -16.21 -5.87
N ILE A 258 -12.86 -15.79 -6.12
CA ILE A 258 -12.13 -14.89 -5.22
C ILE A 258 -12.81 -13.51 -5.14
N GLU A 259 -13.25 -12.92 -6.26
CA GLU A 259 -14.00 -11.65 -6.26
C GLU A 259 -15.29 -11.77 -5.44
N ALA A 260 -16.11 -12.80 -5.69
CA ALA A 260 -17.35 -13.02 -4.95
C ALA A 260 -17.11 -13.11 -3.44
N ASN A 261 -16.15 -13.94 -3.02
CA ASN A 261 -15.79 -14.11 -1.62
C ASN A 261 -15.28 -12.81 -0.97
N VAL A 262 -14.41 -12.05 -1.64
CA VAL A 262 -13.89 -10.78 -1.12
C VAL A 262 -15.01 -9.74 -0.94
N VAL A 263 -15.95 -9.62 -1.91
CA VAL A 263 -17.07 -8.67 -1.81
C VAL A 263 -18.03 -9.06 -0.67
N VAL A 264 -18.33 -10.36 -0.49
CA VAL A 264 -19.15 -10.83 0.64
C VAL A 264 -18.46 -10.57 1.99
N ILE A 265 -17.17 -10.88 2.12
CA ILE A 265 -16.39 -10.61 3.35
C ILE A 265 -16.36 -9.10 3.66
N ALA A 266 -16.13 -8.25 2.66
CA ALA A 266 -16.14 -6.79 2.81
C ALA A 266 -17.48 -6.28 3.34
N SER A 267 -18.60 -6.84 2.85
CA SER A 267 -19.95 -6.49 3.32
C SER A 267 -20.20 -6.82 4.79
N CYS A 268 -19.53 -7.85 5.34
CA CYS A 268 -19.75 -8.34 6.70
C CYS A 268 -19.06 -7.50 7.79
N ILE A 269 -18.06 -6.68 7.45
CA ILE A 269 -17.26 -5.95 8.44
C ILE A 269 -18.06 -4.94 9.29
N PRO A 270 -18.93 -4.07 8.72
CA PRO A 270 -19.72 -3.14 9.53
C PRO A 270 -20.62 -3.81 10.57
N THR A 271 -21.08 -5.04 10.30
CA THR A 271 -21.90 -5.85 11.21
C THR A 271 -21.09 -6.62 12.27
N LEU A 272 -19.79 -6.87 12.04
CA LEU A 272 -18.92 -7.57 12.98
C LEU A 272 -18.35 -6.64 14.09
N GLN A 273 -18.38 -5.31 13.90
CA GLN A 273 -17.90 -4.34 14.89
C GLN A 273 -18.40 -4.59 16.34
N PRO A 274 -19.70 -4.80 16.62
CA PRO A 274 -20.16 -5.08 17.99
C PRO A 274 -19.67 -6.42 18.55
N LEU A 275 -19.47 -7.45 17.71
CA LEU A 275 -18.92 -8.73 18.15
C LEU A 275 -17.47 -8.57 18.63
N LEU A 276 -16.66 -7.78 17.93
CA LEU A 276 -15.30 -7.45 18.35
C LEU A 276 -15.28 -6.76 19.72
N GLU A 277 -16.23 -5.86 20.00
CA GLU A 277 -16.34 -5.20 21.31
C GLU A 277 -16.83 -6.13 22.45
N ILE A 278 -17.51 -7.23 22.11
CA ILE A 278 -17.94 -8.28 23.06
C ILE A 278 -16.78 -9.24 23.32
N ILE A 279 -16.15 -9.79 22.27
CA ILE A 279 -15.06 -10.77 22.36
C ILE A 279 -13.80 -10.18 23.00
N PHE A 280 -13.40 -8.95 22.63
CA PHE A 280 -12.27 -8.25 23.29
C PHE A 280 -12.66 -7.57 24.61
N GLY A 281 -13.93 -7.70 25.04
CA GLY A 281 -14.40 -7.36 26.38
C GLY A 281 -14.54 -5.87 26.68
N LYS A 282 -15.74 -5.46 27.13
CA LYS A 282 -16.03 -4.09 27.59
C LYS A 282 -15.07 -3.57 28.68
N ARG A 283 -14.43 -4.46 29.45
CA ARG A 283 -13.48 -4.11 30.54
C ARG A 283 -12.17 -3.48 30.06
N VAL A 284 -11.79 -3.62 28.78
CA VAL A 284 -10.60 -2.94 28.21
C VAL A 284 -10.90 -1.48 27.80
N PHE A 285 -12.17 -1.09 27.77
CA PHE A 285 -12.65 0.06 27.00
C PHE A 285 -13.64 0.99 27.74
N GLY A 286 -13.75 0.88 29.06
CA GLY A 286 -14.51 1.82 29.88
C GLY A 286 -13.71 3.08 30.23
N SER A 287 -14.05 4.23 29.63
CA SER A 287 -13.59 5.53 30.13
C SER A 287 -14.35 5.88 31.41
N TYR A 288 -13.69 5.80 32.57
CA TYR A 288 -14.28 6.24 33.84
C TYR A 288 -14.32 7.76 33.92
N SER A 289 -15.33 8.35 33.29
CA SER A 289 -15.64 9.78 33.37
C SER A 289 -16.29 10.09 34.71
N GLN A 290 -15.53 10.04 35.80
CA GLN A 290 -15.96 10.58 37.09
C GLN A 290 -15.94 12.10 37.00
N GLY A 291 -17.03 12.68 36.49
CA GLY A 291 -17.25 14.12 36.47
C GLY A 291 -17.28 14.62 37.92
N LYS A 292 -16.19 15.27 38.35
CA LYS A 292 -16.12 15.93 39.65
C LYS A 292 -17.00 17.18 39.61
N GLY A 293 -18.28 16.99 39.92
CA GLY A 293 -19.27 18.06 40.05
C GLY A 293 -18.99 18.91 41.28
N ASP A 294 -18.04 19.84 41.16
CA ASP A 294 -17.76 20.82 42.20
C ASP A 294 -18.99 21.75 42.35
N ARG A 295 -19.58 21.73 43.54
CA ARG A 295 -20.81 22.47 43.86
C ARG A 295 -20.52 23.96 43.99
N TYR A 296 -20.80 24.72 42.94
CA TYR A 296 -20.98 26.17 43.07
C TYR A 296 -22.23 26.46 43.91
N LYS A 297 -22.02 26.92 45.15
CA LYS A 297 -23.03 27.73 45.85
C LYS A 297 -23.01 29.13 45.22
N GLY A 298 -24.18 29.70 44.98
CA GLY A 298 -24.32 31.12 44.66
C GLY A 298 -24.32 31.99 45.92
N SER A 299 -23.95 33.26 45.74
CA SER A 299 -24.22 34.37 46.66
C SER A 299 -24.14 35.67 45.88
N ASP A 300 -25.27 36.37 45.73
CA ASP A 300 -25.37 37.63 44.99
C ASP A 300 -24.72 38.80 45.73
N SER A 301 -24.18 39.77 44.98
CA SER A 301 -24.11 41.19 45.40
C SER A 301 -23.82 42.12 44.23
N PHE A 302 -24.41 43.31 44.32
CA PHE A 302 -24.59 44.38 43.33
C PHE A 302 -23.64 45.59 43.63
N PRO A 303 -23.54 46.66 42.82
CA PRO A 303 -23.85 46.88 41.39
C PRO A 303 -22.60 47.55 40.68
N PRO A 304 -22.63 48.54 39.73
CA PRO A 304 -21.47 48.84 38.87
C PRO A 304 -20.79 50.21 39.11
N SER A 305 -19.66 50.45 38.44
CA SER A 305 -19.19 51.81 38.14
C SER A 305 -18.64 51.90 36.71
N SER A 306 -18.93 53.01 36.04
CA SER A 306 -18.44 53.35 34.72
C SER A 306 -17.16 54.17 34.81
N TYR A 307 -16.25 54.00 33.84
CA TYR A 307 -15.41 55.11 33.41
C TYR A 307 -15.21 55.08 31.90
N ASN A 308 -15.08 56.28 31.32
CA ASN A 308 -15.21 56.51 29.89
C ASN A 308 -14.23 57.61 29.45
N ARG A 309 -13.27 57.27 28.57
CA ARG A 309 -12.63 58.28 27.70
C ARG A 309 -12.00 57.72 26.41
N ASN A 310 -12.81 57.66 25.37
CA ASN A 310 -12.59 58.34 24.09
C ASN A 310 -11.16 58.57 23.51
N LYS A 311 -11.00 58.12 22.25
CA LYS A 311 -10.71 58.96 21.05
C LYS A 311 -9.28 59.51 20.84
N HIS A 312 -8.58 58.99 19.82
CA HIS A 312 -8.34 59.76 18.57
C HIS A 312 -8.06 58.87 17.33
N SER A 313 -7.61 59.46 16.22
CA SER A 313 -7.88 59.04 14.84
C SER A 313 -6.65 59.15 13.90
N ASN A 314 -6.88 58.91 12.61
CA ASN A 314 -5.99 59.09 11.43
C ASN A 314 -5.10 57.86 11.12
N ALA A 315 -4.92 57.33 9.90
CA ALA A 315 -5.19 57.72 8.49
C ALA A 315 -4.04 58.43 7.71
N LEU A 316 -3.47 57.68 6.75
CA LEU A 316 -2.72 58.02 5.52
C LEU A 316 -1.50 58.99 5.53
N GLY A 317 -0.63 58.80 4.52
CA GLY A 317 0.67 59.47 4.32
C GLY A 317 1.83 58.53 4.71
N LYS A 318 2.63 57.91 3.83
CA LYS A 318 2.99 58.07 2.39
C LYS A 318 4.12 59.08 2.12
N ASP A 319 5.18 58.55 1.51
CA ASP A 319 6.36 59.14 0.85
C ASP A 319 7.27 60.12 1.64
N ASP A 320 8.59 59.86 1.64
CA ASP A 320 9.52 60.73 0.91
C ASP A 320 10.82 59.99 0.48
N LEU A 321 11.63 60.61 -0.38
CA LEU A 321 12.80 60.04 -1.07
C LEU A 321 14.07 60.90 -0.91
N GLY A 322 15.24 60.33 -1.21
CA GLY A 322 16.52 61.05 -1.34
C GLY A 322 17.36 60.46 -2.48
N PHE A 323 17.91 61.32 -3.36
CA PHE A 323 18.37 60.91 -4.70
C PHE A 323 19.42 61.86 -5.32
N THR A 324 20.41 61.31 -6.03
CA THR A 324 21.31 61.94 -7.03
C THR A 324 22.04 60.79 -7.78
N ASN A 325 22.04 60.64 -9.11
CA ASN A 325 22.58 61.47 -10.22
C ASN A 325 24.10 61.66 -10.18
N LEU A 326 24.89 61.48 -11.27
CA LEU A 326 24.62 61.13 -12.70
C LEU A 326 25.61 59.98 -13.14
N THR A 327 26.09 59.68 -14.36
CA THR A 327 26.21 60.31 -15.70
C THR A 327 26.30 59.22 -16.81
N ASN A 328 26.16 59.57 -18.10
CA ASN A 328 26.27 58.69 -19.28
C ASN A 328 27.71 58.32 -19.69
N VAL A 329 27.90 57.19 -20.39
CA VAL A 329 28.71 57.03 -21.63
C VAL A 329 28.13 55.84 -22.45
N THR A 330 28.25 55.88 -23.78
CA THR A 330 27.81 54.83 -24.73
C THR A 330 28.89 53.78 -24.99
N GLY A 331 28.51 52.52 -25.27
CA GLY A 331 29.45 51.45 -25.59
C GLY A 331 28.82 50.25 -26.30
N LYS A 332 29.43 49.80 -27.39
CA LYS A 332 28.96 48.78 -28.34
C LYS A 332 29.70 47.44 -28.17
N ASP A 333 29.09 46.39 -28.70
CA ASP A 333 29.71 45.20 -29.32
C ASP A 333 30.65 44.25 -28.52
N SER A 334 30.16 43.02 -28.32
CA SER A 334 30.70 41.76 -28.89
C SER A 334 32.19 41.39 -28.78
N GLN A 335 32.50 40.17 -28.29
CA GLN A 335 32.97 39.00 -29.09
C GLN A 335 33.63 37.88 -28.25
N GLU A 336 33.68 36.68 -28.84
CA GLU A 336 34.45 35.50 -28.39
C GLU A 336 35.83 35.44 -29.09
N SER A 337 36.58 34.35 -28.84
CA SER A 337 37.75 33.85 -29.61
C SER A 337 39.16 34.25 -29.16
N ILE A 338 40.02 33.24 -29.00
CA ILE A 338 41.48 33.35 -28.99
C ILE A 338 42.08 32.20 -29.83
N LEU A 339 42.23 32.44 -31.15
CA LEU A 339 43.36 32.05 -32.03
C LEU A 339 43.68 30.54 -32.29
N PRO A 340 44.44 30.19 -33.36
CA PRO A 340 44.69 30.89 -34.64
C PRO A 340 44.41 30.00 -35.89
N SER A 341 44.72 30.54 -37.09
CA SER A 341 44.41 29.97 -38.42
C SER A 341 45.61 29.39 -39.17
N ASN A 342 45.37 28.34 -39.98
CA ASN A 342 46.01 28.09 -41.29
C ASN A 342 45.27 26.95 -42.03
N GLY A 343 45.06 26.92 -43.35
CA GLY A 343 45.30 27.93 -44.39
C GLY A 343 45.15 27.33 -45.81
N SER A 344 44.40 28.00 -46.71
CA SER A 344 44.10 27.61 -48.12
C SER A 344 43.25 26.32 -48.31
N GLY A 345 42.49 26.14 -49.41
CA GLY A 345 42.14 27.07 -50.48
C GLY A 345 41.39 26.42 -51.67
N LYS A 346 40.74 27.26 -52.50
CA LYS A 346 39.97 26.97 -53.73
C LYS A 346 38.57 26.34 -53.59
N GLN A 347 37.70 26.75 -54.51
CA GLN A 347 36.33 26.26 -54.70
C GLN A 347 36.32 25.06 -55.67
N ASN A 348 35.27 24.24 -55.62
CA ASN A 348 34.47 23.94 -56.82
C ASN A 348 33.10 23.33 -56.46
N THR A 349 32.17 23.39 -57.42
CA THR A 349 30.78 22.94 -57.32
C THR A 349 30.62 21.46 -57.73
N PHE A 350 29.66 20.73 -57.14
CA PHE A 350 28.44 20.26 -57.86
C PHE A 350 27.46 19.47 -56.96
N SER A 351 26.22 19.34 -57.47
CA SER A 351 25.06 18.49 -57.13
C SER A 351 24.99 17.64 -55.84
N MET A 352 23.76 17.57 -55.29
CA MET A 352 23.33 16.45 -54.42
C MET A 352 23.45 15.09 -55.12
N GLY A 353 23.70 14.06 -54.31
CA GLY A 353 23.54 12.64 -54.64
C GLY A 353 23.19 11.85 -53.36
N HIS A 354 22.35 10.81 -53.47
CA HIS A 354 21.92 10.02 -52.32
C HIS A 354 23.04 9.09 -51.83
N ILE A 355 23.32 9.09 -50.53
CA ILE A 355 24.30 8.18 -49.92
C ILE A 355 23.68 6.79 -49.78
N HIS A 356 24.05 5.87 -50.67
CA HIS A 356 24.02 4.45 -50.36
C HIS A 356 25.25 4.10 -49.52
N ARG A 357 25.04 3.44 -48.37
CA ARG A 357 26.11 2.85 -47.57
C ARG A 357 26.28 1.39 -47.99
N THR A 358 27.41 1.08 -48.62
CA THR A 358 27.90 -0.29 -48.79
C THR A 358 28.88 -0.57 -47.66
N ASP A 359 28.63 -1.60 -46.86
CA ASP A 359 29.58 -2.11 -45.87
C ASP A 359 30.26 -3.36 -46.46
N ASP A 360 31.50 -3.21 -46.95
CA ASP A 360 32.29 -4.33 -47.45
C ASP A 360 32.79 -5.20 -46.27
N VAL A 361 32.25 -6.41 -46.16
CA VAL A 361 32.61 -7.38 -45.11
C VAL A 361 33.66 -8.35 -45.65
N ILE A 362 34.94 -8.01 -45.46
CA ILE A 362 36.05 -8.94 -45.66
C ILE A 362 36.06 -9.95 -44.51
N VAL A 363 35.73 -11.21 -44.78
CA VAL A 363 35.79 -12.30 -43.81
C VAL A 363 37.15 -12.99 -43.89
N GLU A 364 38.10 -12.50 -43.08
CA GLU A 364 39.43 -13.09 -42.95
C GLU A 364 39.41 -14.23 -41.91
N TYR A 365 39.69 -15.46 -42.36
CA TYR A 365 39.67 -16.66 -41.50
C TYR A 365 41.05 -16.93 -40.89
N GLU A 366 41.37 -16.21 -39.80
CA GLU A 366 42.61 -16.44 -39.06
C GLU A 366 42.55 -17.77 -38.26
N SER A 367 43.36 -18.75 -38.66
CA SER A 367 43.38 -20.11 -38.09
C SER A 367 44.28 -20.24 -36.86
N SER A 368 44.16 -19.29 -35.92
CA SER A 368 45.05 -19.14 -34.77
C SER A 368 44.75 -20.11 -33.61
N SER A 369 45.54 -21.19 -33.53
CA SER A 369 45.52 -22.16 -32.44
C SER A 369 46.07 -21.59 -31.12
N GLN A 370 45.32 -21.77 -30.02
CA GLN A 370 45.74 -21.53 -28.62
C GLN A 370 46.38 -20.17 -28.29
N GLN A 371 45.58 -19.09 -28.19
CA GLN A 371 45.91 -17.96 -27.31
C GLN A 371 44.70 -17.48 -26.49
N GLY A 372 45.01 -16.80 -25.37
CA GLY A 372 44.16 -16.59 -24.20
C GLY A 372 42.67 -16.29 -24.43
N ALA A 373 41.81 -17.06 -23.75
CA ALA A 373 40.37 -16.84 -23.71
C ALA A 373 40.02 -15.42 -23.20
N LYS A 374 39.65 -14.55 -24.15
CA LYS A 374 39.26 -13.16 -23.91
C LYS A 374 38.01 -13.10 -23.03
N LYS A 375 38.20 -12.96 -21.71
CA LYS A 375 37.14 -12.87 -20.71
C LYS A 375 36.18 -11.73 -21.08
N MET A 376 35.02 -12.06 -21.63
CA MET A 376 33.92 -11.11 -21.81
C MET A 376 33.57 -10.53 -20.44
N GLY A 377 33.65 -9.21 -20.29
CA GLY A 377 33.22 -8.56 -19.06
C GLY A 377 31.71 -8.72 -18.84
N GLY A 378 31.28 -8.73 -17.58
CA GLY A 378 29.86 -8.65 -17.24
C GLY A 378 29.23 -7.29 -17.63
N PRO A 379 27.91 -7.12 -17.45
CA PRO A 379 27.05 -7.99 -16.65
C PRO A 379 26.51 -9.21 -17.40
N TYR A 380 26.47 -10.35 -16.73
CA TYR A 380 25.88 -11.61 -17.20
C TYR A 380 24.42 -11.72 -16.78
N ALA A 381 23.60 -12.41 -17.58
CA ALA A 381 22.20 -12.65 -17.24
C ALA A 381 22.08 -13.61 -16.02
N PRO A 382 21.12 -13.38 -15.09
CA PRO A 382 20.87 -14.31 -14.00
C PRO A 382 20.43 -15.67 -14.56
N LYS A 383 20.94 -16.77 -13.97
CA LYS A 383 20.58 -18.14 -14.36
C LYS A 383 19.44 -18.75 -13.53
N VAL A 384 19.10 -18.10 -12.42
CA VAL A 384 18.08 -18.55 -11.46
C VAL A 384 16.79 -17.76 -11.62
N ALA A 385 15.65 -18.43 -11.43
CA ALA A 385 14.36 -17.78 -11.37
C ALA A 385 14.30 -16.79 -10.19
N GLN A 386 13.83 -15.58 -10.46
CA GLN A 386 13.63 -14.52 -9.47
C GLN A 386 12.13 -14.22 -9.32
N THR A 387 11.70 -13.80 -8.13
CA THR A 387 10.32 -13.38 -7.91
C THR A 387 9.92 -12.23 -8.84
N GLY A 388 8.84 -12.43 -9.60
CA GLY A 388 8.36 -11.51 -10.64
C GLY A 388 8.84 -11.84 -12.04
N GLY A 389 9.82 -12.74 -12.19
CA GLY A 389 10.34 -13.20 -13.48
C GLY A 389 10.77 -12.09 -14.44
N HIS A 390 10.82 -12.43 -15.73
CA HIS A 390 11.01 -11.45 -16.80
C HIS A 390 9.75 -10.58 -16.95
N PRO A 391 9.88 -9.24 -16.99
CA PRO A 391 8.75 -8.34 -17.13
C PRO A 391 8.18 -8.38 -18.56
N THR A 392 6.87 -8.20 -18.73
CA THR A 392 6.18 -8.23 -20.03
C THR A 392 5.26 -7.02 -20.17
N VAL A 393 5.29 -6.36 -21.34
CA VAL A 393 4.58 -5.10 -21.58
C VAL A 393 3.07 -5.20 -21.24
N SER A 394 2.43 -6.30 -21.63
CA SER A 394 0.99 -6.55 -21.41
C SER A 394 0.55 -6.69 -19.95
N VAL A 395 1.47 -6.91 -19.00
CA VAL A 395 1.14 -7.20 -17.59
C VAL A 395 1.84 -6.23 -16.65
N ASP A 396 3.15 -6.08 -16.78
CA ASP A 396 3.93 -5.24 -15.86
C ASP A 396 3.64 -3.75 -16.07
N VAL A 397 3.39 -3.28 -17.30
CA VAL A 397 3.19 -1.84 -17.55
C VAL A 397 1.87 -1.31 -16.96
N PRO A 398 0.69 -1.92 -17.18
CA PRO A 398 -0.54 -1.46 -16.54
C PRO A 398 -0.46 -1.48 -15.00
N ILE A 399 0.13 -2.54 -14.43
CA ILE A 399 0.26 -2.69 -12.97
C ILE A 399 1.25 -1.65 -12.40
N CYS A 400 2.41 -1.47 -13.03
CA CYS A 400 3.37 -0.44 -12.62
C CYS A 400 2.82 0.98 -12.82
N ALA A 401 1.99 1.25 -13.84
CA ALA A 401 1.36 2.55 -14.03
C ALA A 401 0.38 2.89 -12.88
N ILE A 402 -0.41 1.91 -12.43
CA ILE A 402 -1.30 2.06 -11.26
C ILE A 402 -0.47 2.33 -9.99
N PHE A 403 0.57 1.53 -9.73
CA PHE A 403 1.44 1.77 -8.57
C PHE A 403 2.19 3.12 -8.66
N LEU A 404 2.66 3.51 -9.85
CA LEU A 404 3.31 4.79 -10.08
C LEU A 404 2.39 5.95 -9.70
N ALA A 405 1.14 5.95 -10.15
CA ALA A 405 0.14 6.95 -9.77
C ALA A 405 -0.13 6.96 -8.25
N LEU A 406 -0.26 5.80 -7.62
CA LEU A 406 -0.46 5.68 -6.17
C LEU A 406 0.74 6.19 -5.35
N PHE A 407 1.98 5.88 -5.76
CA PHE A 407 3.18 6.40 -5.08
C PHE A 407 3.42 7.88 -5.36
N ILE A 408 3.04 8.42 -6.53
CA ILE A 408 3.01 9.88 -6.79
C ILE A 408 2.03 10.57 -5.85
N ALA A 409 0.79 10.06 -5.73
CA ALA A 409 -0.21 10.60 -4.80
C ALA A 409 0.26 10.50 -3.33
N GLY A 410 0.91 9.40 -2.95
CA GLY A 410 1.55 9.21 -1.65
C GLY A 410 2.69 10.20 -1.38
N ALA A 411 3.58 10.41 -2.36
CA ALA A 411 4.69 11.37 -2.28
C ALA A 411 4.16 12.80 -2.13
N ALA A 412 3.23 13.23 -2.99
CA ALA A 412 2.61 14.55 -2.93
C ALA A 412 1.91 14.78 -1.58
N SER A 413 1.21 13.76 -1.06
CA SER A 413 0.53 13.82 0.23
C SER A 413 1.51 13.98 1.40
N HIS A 414 2.55 13.14 1.48
CA HIS A 414 3.54 13.20 2.58
C HIS A 414 4.45 14.43 2.50
N MET A 415 4.79 14.92 1.30
CA MET A 415 5.49 16.21 1.11
C MET A 415 4.62 17.39 1.53
N THR A 416 3.34 17.41 1.13
CA THR A 416 2.40 18.47 1.54
C THR A 416 2.18 18.47 3.05
N LEU A 417 2.10 17.27 3.66
CA LEU A 417 2.01 17.09 5.11
C LEU A 417 3.27 17.61 5.82
N PHE A 418 4.46 17.25 5.34
CA PHE A 418 5.72 17.72 5.88
C PHE A 418 5.86 19.24 5.79
N ARG A 419 5.60 19.85 4.61
CA ARG A 419 5.62 21.31 4.42
C ARG A 419 4.63 22.03 5.32
N ARG A 420 3.38 21.55 5.43
CA ARG A 420 2.34 22.15 6.30
C ARG A 420 2.68 22.06 7.79
N ASN A 421 3.36 20.99 8.22
CA ASN A 421 3.82 20.85 9.60
C ASN A 421 5.05 21.72 9.87
N LEU A 422 6.02 21.78 8.94
CA LEU A 422 7.20 22.66 9.04
C LEU A 422 6.82 24.14 9.10
N ALA A 423 5.85 24.58 8.29
CA ALA A 423 5.28 25.93 8.33
C ALA A 423 4.54 26.29 9.63
N ARG A 424 4.35 25.31 10.54
CA ARG A 424 3.81 25.48 11.89
C ARG A 424 4.87 25.24 12.98
N GLY A 425 6.15 25.17 12.61
CA GLY A 425 7.26 24.82 13.52
C GLY A 425 7.36 23.32 13.87
N HIS A 426 6.42 22.48 13.43
CA HIS A 426 6.35 21.05 13.76
C HIS A 426 7.27 20.22 12.84
N LYS A 427 8.58 20.17 13.13
CA LYS A 427 9.58 19.44 12.33
C LYS A 427 9.47 17.90 12.44
N PHE A 428 8.52 17.30 11.73
CA PHE A 428 8.33 15.85 11.71
C PHE A 428 9.07 15.14 10.56
N ILE A 429 10.37 14.88 10.76
CA ILE A 429 11.27 14.21 9.79
C ILE A 429 10.70 12.90 9.20
N PRO A 430 10.00 12.00 9.94
CA PRO A 430 9.52 10.74 9.35
C PRO A 430 8.56 10.87 8.17
N SER A 431 7.83 11.99 8.02
CA SER A 431 7.05 12.25 6.79
C SER A 431 7.94 12.54 5.58
N ALA A 432 9.08 13.20 5.76
CA ALA A 432 10.06 13.38 4.69
C ALA A 432 10.73 12.04 4.29
N VAL A 433 10.99 11.16 5.26
CA VAL A 433 11.47 9.79 4.99
C VAL A 433 10.41 8.98 4.23
N THR A 434 9.13 9.12 4.59
CA THR A 434 8.02 8.46 3.86
C THR A 434 7.85 9.01 2.45
N PHE A 435 8.09 10.30 2.22
CA PHE A 435 8.19 10.88 0.88
C PHE A 435 9.36 10.30 0.07
N GLY A 436 10.56 10.20 0.67
CA GLY A 436 11.73 9.59 0.03
C GLY A 436 11.52 8.12 -0.34
N PHE A 437 10.79 7.38 0.51
CA PHE A 437 10.33 6.03 0.21
C PHE A 437 9.38 5.98 -1.01
N CYS A 438 8.39 6.86 -1.08
CA CYS A 438 7.52 6.93 -2.27
C CYS A 438 8.33 7.26 -3.54
N MET A 439 9.35 8.13 -3.45
CA MET A 439 10.24 8.42 -4.57
C MET A 439 11.09 7.21 -4.99
N SER A 440 11.61 6.40 -4.07
CA SER A 440 12.32 5.17 -4.45
C SER A 440 11.39 4.13 -5.09
N ARG A 441 10.11 4.07 -4.68
CA ARG A 441 9.08 3.24 -5.32
C ARG A 441 8.61 3.77 -6.68
N ILE A 442 8.60 5.09 -6.89
CA ILE A 442 8.40 5.70 -8.21
C ILE A 442 9.53 5.27 -9.17
N VAL A 443 10.79 5.43 -8.75
CA VAL A 443 11.96 5.00 -9.54
C VAL A 443 11.93 3.49 -9.81
N ALA A 444 11.58 2.65 -8.82
CA ALA A 444 11.43 1.21 -9.01
C ALA A 444 10.42 0.85 -10.11
N ASN A 445 9.26 1.52 -10.17
CA ASN A 445 8.25 1.29 -11.21
C ASN A 445 8.71 1.80 -12.58
N ILE A 446 9.36 2.97 -12.66
CA ILE A 446 9.90 3.51 -13.91
C ILE A 446 10.97 2.56 -14.49
N ILE A 447 11.89 2.04 -13.67
CA ILE A 447 12.92 1.09 -14.11
C ILE A 447 12.30 -0.26 -14.52
N ARG A 448 11.29 -0.77 -13.79
CA ARG A 448 10.56 -1.99 -14.17
C ARG A 448 9.86 -1.82 -15.53
N ILE A 449 9.22 -0.67 -15.78
CA ILE A 449 8.64 -0.33 -17.09
C ILE A 449 9.72 -0.24 -18.17
N ALA A 450 10.82 0.49 -17.93
CA ALA A 450 11.93 0.59 -18.88
C ALA A 450 12.52 -0.79 -19.22
N TRP A 451 12.57 -1.72 -18.26
CA TRP A 451 12.98 -3.09 -18.49
C TRP A 451 11.96 -3.89 -19.32
N THR A 452 10.64 -3.67 -19.20
CA THR A 452 9.65 -4.27 -20.14
C THR A 452 9.92 -3.90 -21.60
N CYS A 453 10.35 -2.66 -21.85
CA CYS A 453 10.62 -2.14 -23.19
C CYS A 453 12.00 -2.55 -23.72
N ARG A 454 12.89 -3.05 -22.86
CA ARG A 454 14.29 -3.40 -23.17
C ARG A 454 14.73 -4.63 -22.35
N VAL A 455 14.01 -5.74 -22.49
CA VAL A 455 14.15 -6.94 -21.62
C VAL A 455 15.57 -7.51 -21.62
N THR A 456 16.30 -7.39 -22.73
CA THR A 456 17.70 -7.82 -22.91
C THR A 456 18.72 -6.96 -22.14
N ASN A 457 18.35 -5.78 -21.63
CA ASN A 457 19.27 -4.90 -20.91
C ASN A 457 19.43 -5.34 -19.45
N ILE A 458 20.51 -6.06 -19.17
CA ILE A 458 20.80 -6.63 -17.85
C ILE A 458 21.03 -5.53 -16.80
N SER A 459 21.57 -4.36 -17.17
CA SER A 459 21.74 -3.23 -16.24
C SER A 459 20.40 -2.69 -15.72
N LEU A 460 19.35 -2.66 -16.56
CA LEU A 460 17.99 -2.33 -16.12
C LEU A 460 17.41 -3.41 -15.20
N ALA A 461 17.72 -4.70 -15.44
CA ALA A 461 17.32 -5.80 -14.55
C ALA A 461 17.94 -5.66 -13.15
N ILE A 462 19.26 -5.43 -13.08
CA ILE A 462 20.00 -5.21 -11.83
C ILE A 462 19.44 -4.00 -11.08
N ALA A 463 19.29 -2.86 -11.76
CA ALA A 463 18.73 -1.65 -11.17
C ALA A 463 17.29 -1.86 -10.67
N SER A 464 16.45 -2.59 -11.41
CA SER A 464 15.09 -2.94 -10.99
C SER A 464 15.11 -3.71 -9.67
N GLN A 465 15.96 -4.73 -9.52
CA GLN A 465 16.03 -5.53 -8.30
C GLN A 465 16.57 -4.72 -7.09
N ILE A 466 17.58 -3.88 -7.30
CA ILE A 466 18.12 -3.01 -6.24
C ILE A 466 17.03 -2.07 -5.70
N PHE A 467 16.30 -1.36 -6.57
CA PHE A 467 15.23 -0.45 -6.14
C PHE A 467 14.00 -1.18 -5.57
N VAL A 468 13.70 -2.41 -6.02
CA VAL A 468 12.66 -3.26 -5.40
C VAL A 468 13.03 -3.62 -3.96
N ALA A 469 14.25 -4.12 -3.74
CA ALA A 469 14.71 -4.57 -2.43
C ALA A 469 14.98 -3.43 -1.43
N ALA A 470 15.71 -2.39 -1.83
CA ALA A 470 16.19 -1.36 -0.91
C ALA A 470 15.09 -0.46 -0.32
N GLY A 471 14.01 -0.21 -1.07
CA GLY A 471 12.96 0.74 -0.67
C GLY A 471 12.33 0.42 0.68
N VAL A 472 11.84 -0.80 0.87
CA VAL A 472 11.05 -1.22 2.05
C VAL A 472 11.79 -1.04 3.39
N LEU A 473 13.12 -1.01 3.36
CA LEU A 473 13.96 -0.90 4.54
C LEU A 473 13.77 0.43 5.29
N LEU A 474 13.38 1.49 4.56
CA LEU A 474 12.95 2.76 5.17
C LEU A 474 11.71 2.58 6.06
N LEU A 475 10.76 1.74 5.65
CA LEU A 475 9.55 1.46 6.43
C LEU A 475 9.87 0.62 7.68
N PHE A 476 10.82 -0.31 7.60
CA PHE A 476 11.31 -1.06 8.77
C PHE A 476 11.94 -0.12 9.82
N ILE A 477 12.85 0.77 9.37
CA ILE A 477 13.48 1.79 10.23
C ILE A 477 12.43 2.69 10.87
N LEU A 478 11.43 3.15 10.11
CA LEU A 478 10.35 3.98 10.63
C LEU A 478 9.49 3.27 11.66
N ASN A 479 9.08 2.02 11.42
CA ASN A 479 8.25 1.29 12.39
C ASN A 479 9.01 0.95 13.68
N LEU A 480 10.30 0.62 13.57
CA LEU A 480 11.17 0.42 14.72
C LEU A 480 11.38 1.72 15.52
N LEU A 481 11.52 2.86 14.84
CA LEU A 481 11.60 4.19 15.47
C LEU A 481 10.31 4.55 16.22
N TYR A 482 9.13 4.18 15.71
CA TYR A 482 7.87 4.38 16.42
C TYR A 482 7.74 3.47 17.65
N ALA A 483 8.14 2.19 17.55
CA ALA A 483 8.21 1.28 18.69
C ALA A 483 9.21 1.77 19.76
N GLN A 484 10.39 2.26 19.35
CA GLN A 484 11.39 2.86 20.25
C GLN A 484 10.83 4.06 21.03
N ARG A 485 10.07 4.94 20.39
CA ARG A 485 9.39 6.08 21.06
C ARG A 485 8.37 5.58 22.08
N MET A 486 7.61 4.53 21.78
CA MET A 486 6.67 3.93 22.73
C MET A 486 7.36 3.29 23.95
N VAL A 487 8.45 2.56 23.76
CA VAL A 487 9.24 2.00 24.87
C VAL A 487 9.79 3.11 25.77
N ARG A 488 10.28 4.21 25.17
CA ARG A 488 10.76 5.40 25.91
C ARG A 488 9.68 6.10 26.73
N ALA A 489 8.42 6.11 26.29
CA ALA A 489 7.33 6.69 27.08
C ALA A 489 6.87 5.80 28.25
N VAL A 490 6.94 4.47 28.10
CA VAL A 490 6.39 3.54 29.10
C VAL A 490 7.46 3.10 30.12
N TYR A 491 8.72 3.04 29.72
CA TYR A 491 9.85 2.68 30.58
C TYR A 491 10.97 3.72 30.46
N PRO A 492 10.74 5.00 30.81
CA PRO A 492 11.68 6.07 30.46
C PRO A 492 13.08 5.91 31.06
N GLY A 493 13.22 5.38 32.27
CA GLY A 493 14.53 5.05 32.85
C GLY A 493 15.33 4.01 32.05
N ILE A 494 14.66 3.03 31.45
CA ILE A 494 15.29 1.96 30.64
C ILE A 494 15.48 2.46 29.20
N GLY A 495 14.46 3.05 28.58
CA GLY A 495 14.47 3.50 27.18
C GLY A 495 15.41 4.68 26.90
N TRP A 496 15.73 5.50 27.91
CA TRP A 496 16.75 6.55 27.84
C TRP A 496 18.12 6.13 28.40
N SER A 497 18.26 4.89 28.92
CA SER A 497 19.55 4.39 29.39
C SER A 497 20.60 4.38 28.28
N ARG A 498 21.87 4.53 28.66
CA ARG A 498 23.02 4.44 27.74
C ARG A 498 23.05 3.10 26.96
N PRO A 499 22.95 1.90 27.57
CA PRO A 499 23.02 0.65 26.83
C PRO A 499 21.86 0.49 25.82
N VAL A 500 20.61 0.78 26.21
CA VAL A 500 19.46 0.66 25.28
C VAL A 500 19.58 1.69 24.14
N SER A 501 19.97 2.93 24.44
CA SER A 501 20.16 3.96 23.42
C SER A 501 21.36 3.69 22.50
N LEU A 502 22.38 2.96 22.97
CA LEU A 502 23.48 2.46 22.14
C LEU A 502 23.02 1.28 21.27
N ALA A 503 22.29 0.31 21.83
CA ALA A 503 21.76 -0.85 21.10
C ALA A 503 20.90 -0.43 19.89
N PHE A 504 19.97 0.52 20.06
CA PHE A 504 19.20 1.05 18.92
C PHE A 504 20.10 1.73 17.86
N LYS A 505 21.13 2.49 18.26
CA LYS A 505 22.08 3.10 17.32
C LYS A 505 22.86 2.03 16.53
N LEU A 506 23.34 0.99 17.22
CA LEU A 506 24.04 -0.14 16.60
C LEU A 506 23.14 -0.89 15.61
N VAL A 507 21.87 -1.15 15.97
CA VAL A 507 20.88 -1.75 15.07
C VAL A 507 20.68 -0.91 13.80
N TYR A 508 20.49 0.42 13.91
CA TYR A 508 20.35 1.29 12.74
C TYR A 508 21.64 1.35 11.90
N GLY A 509 22.82 1.34 12.53
CA GLY A 509 24.11 1.27 11.84
C GLY A 509 24.31 -0.04 11.08
N LEU A 510 24.01 -1.18 11.72
CA LEU A 510 24.06 -2.51 11.11
C LEU A 510 23.06 -2.67 9.95
N VAL A 511 21.89 -2.02 10.00
CA VAL A 511 20.99 -1.92 8.84
C VAL A 511 21.68 -1.20 7.68
N ALA A 512 22.33 -0.06 7.90
CA ALA A 512 23.04 0.68 6.85
C ALA A 512 24.21 -0.13 6.25
N VAL A 513 25.03 -0.78 7.10
CA VAL A 513 26.14 -1.65 6.65
C VAL A 513 25.61 -2.84 5.83
N THR A 514 24.55 -3.50 6.30
CA THR A 514 23.94 -4.63 5.59
C THR A 514 23.32 -4.21 4.26
N ILE A 515 22.78 -2.98 4.15
CA ILE A 515 22.31 -2.42 2.88
C ILE A 515 23.45 -2.30 1.87
N VAL A 516 24.57 -1.68 2.25
CA VAL A 516 25.73 -1.52 1.36
C VAL A 516 26.24 -2.90 0.92
N MET A 517 26.44 -3.82 1.88
CA MET A 517 26.91 -5.18 1.66
C MET A 517 26.01 -5.97 0.69
N VAL A 518 24.69 -5.94 0.87
CA VAL A 518 23.74 -6.63 -0.03
C VAL A 518 23.72 -5.99 -1.42
N ILE A 519 23.82 -4.66 -1.53
CA ILE A 519 23.85 -3.97 -2.83
C ILE A 519 25.13 -4.29 -3.60
N THR A 520 26.31 -4.25 -2.96
CA THR A 520 27.58 -4.60 -3.62
C THR A 520 27.56 -6.05 -4.11
N VAL A 521 27.00 -6.96 -3.31
CA VAL A 521 26.86 -8.38 -3.68
C VAL A 521 25.84 -8.62 -4.79
N VAL A 522 24.69 -7.92 -4.81
CA VAL A 522 23.71 -8.00 -5.92
C VAL A 522 24.31 -7.50 -7.24
N VAL A 523 25.19 -6.50 -7.20
CA VAL A 523 25.99 -6.10 -8.37
C VAL A 523 27.01 -7.19 -8.70
N GLN A 524 27.85 -7.61 -7.75
CA GLN A 524 28.95 -8.57 -7.97
C GLN A 524 28.48 -9.90 -8.57
N ILE A 525 27.34 -10.44 -8.13
CA ILE A 525 26.75 -11.68 -8.64
C ILE A 525 26.45 -11.62 -10.15
N SER A 526 26.36 -10.40 -10.70
CA SER A 526 26.14 -10.15 -12.13
C SER A 526 27.45 -9.95 -12.91
N TYR A 527 28.59 -9.72 -12.26
CA TYR A 527 29.89 -9.49 -12.91
C TYR A 527 30.91 -10.61 -12.67
N THR A 528 30.58 -11.64 -11.89
CA THR A 528 31.43 -12.83 -11.66
C THR A 528 30.82 -14.11 -12.24
N LEU A 529 31.69 -14.99 -12.75
CA LEU A 529 31.35 -16.38 -13.11
C LEU A 529 32.01 -17.41 -12.16
N ASN A 530 32.78 -16.95 -11.17
CA ASN A 530 33.48 -17.83 -10.23
C ASN A 530 32.47 -18.45 -9.25
N THR A 531 32.32 -19.78 -9.30
CA THR A 531 31.38 -20.54 -8.48
C THR A 531 31.60 -20.37 -6.97
N ASN A 532 32.84 -20.13 -6.52
CA ASN A 532 33.11 -19.86 -5.11
C ASN A 532 32.68 -18.45 -4.70
N THR A 533 32.90 -17.45 -5.55
CA THR A 533 32.38 -16.08 -5.33
C THR A 533 30.85 -16.08 -5.32
N LEU A 534 30.21 -16.76 -6.27
CA LEU A 534 28.74 -16.88 -6.35
C LEU A 534 28.11 -17.57 -5.14
N ARG A 535 28.83 -18.49 -4.48
CA ARG A 535 28.41 -19.10 -3.19
C ARG A 535 28.47 -18.08 -2.05
N ILE A 536 29.61 -17.42 -1.87
CA ILE A 536 29.80 -16.38 -0.84
C ILE A 536 28.77 -15.24 -1.01
N ASP A 537 28.54 -14.81 -2.26
CA ASP A 537 27.52 -13.83 -2.61
C ASP A 537 26.10 -14.30 -2.24
N ARG A 538 25.79 -15.59 -2.47
CA ARG A 538 24.51 -16.19 -2.09
C ARG A 538 24.32 -16.22 -0.57
N ASP A 539 25.35 -16.57 0.17
CA ASP A 539 25.33 -16.63 1.64
C ASP A 539 25.18 -15.24 2.26
N ILE A 540 25.84 -14.23 1.70
CA ILE A 540 25.68 -12.82 2.12
C ILE A 540 24.25 -12.32 1.83
N GLN A 541 23.63 -12.69 0.70
CA GLN A 541 22.23 -12.38 0.44
C GLN A 541 21.27 -13.08 1.42
N LEU A 542 21.53 -14.36 1.75
CA LEU A 542 20.76 -15.10 2.76
C LEU A 542 20.86 -14.44 4.14
N TYR A 543 22.06 -14.09 4.58
CA TYR A 543 22.29 -13.30 5.80
C TYR A 543 21.51 -11.99 5.78
N GLY A 544 21.67 -11.18 4.73
CA GLY A 544 21.07 -9.85 4.64
C GLY A 544 19.54 -9.86 4.66
N VAL A 545 18.90 -10.75 3.89
CA VAL A 545 17.44 -10.87 3.87
C VAL A 545 16.92 -11.41 5.21
N THR A 546 17.64 -12.34 5.86
CA THR A 546 17.28 -12.86 7.19
C THR A 546 17.41 -11.78 8.27
N TYR A 547 18.49 -10.98 8.24
CA TYR A 547 18.68 -9.84 9.14
C TYR A 547 17.56 -8.80 8.96
N PHE A 548 17.23 -8.44 7.72
CA PHE A 548 16.12 -7.52 7.45
C PHE A 548 14.76 -8.07 7.90
N ALA A 549 14.54 -9.39 7.84
CA ALA A 549 13.37 -10.02 8.44
C ALA A 549 13.35 -9.85 9.97
N ILE A 550 14.44 -10.17 10.68
CA ILE A 550 14.56 -9.97 12.14
C ILE A 550 14.25 -8.50 12.53
N ILE A 551 14.80 -7.54 11.78
CA ILE A 551 14.53 -6.11 12.00
C ILE A 551 13.07 -5.72 11.73
N SER A 552 12.39 -6.36 10.77
CA SER A 552 10.96 -6.14 10.53
C SER A 552 10.06 -6.67 11.66
N PHE A 553 10.48 -7.76 12.33
CA PHE A 553 9.78 -8.35 13.47
C PHE A 553 10.02 -7.61 14.78
N LEU A 554 11.21 -7.04 14.99
CA LEU A 554 11.63 -6.37 16.23
C LEU A 554 10.64 -5.34 16.84
N PRO A 555 9.84 -4.56 16.07
CA PRO A 555 8.78 -3.71 16.63
C PRO A 555 7.70 -4.47 17.41
N LEU A 556 7.38 -5.72 17.04
CA LEU A 556 6.29 -6.49 17.65
C LEU A 556 6.56 -6.89 19.12
N PRO A 557 7.69 -7.51 19.51
CA PRO A 557 7.99 -7.80 20.92
C PRO A 557 8.21 -6.51 21.73
N LEU A 558 8.71 -5.43 21.13
CA LEU A 558 8.81 -4.13 21.80
C LEU A 558 7.43 -3.54 22.14
N VAL A 559 6.44 -3.67 21.24
CA VAL A 559 5.05 -3.26 21.52
C VAL A 559 4.35 -4.21 22.50
N LEU A 560 4.67 -5.52 22.48
CA LEU A 560 4.19 -6.47 23.48
C LEU A 560 4.71 -6.12 24.90
N LEU A 561 6.00 -5.82 25.03
CA LEU A 561 6.63 -5.35 26.27
C LEU A 561 6.02 -4.02 26.77
N VAL A 562 5.60 -3.14 25.86
CA VAL A 562 4.81 -1.95 26.18
C VAL A 562 3.40 -2.29 26.69
N LEU A 563 2.72 -3.27 26.08
CA LEU A 563 1.36 -3.69 26.46
C LEU A 563 1.29 -4.39 27.82
N LEU A 564 2.32 -5.19 28.13
CA LEU A 564 2.49 -5.92 29.39
C LEU A 564 2.93 -5.03 30.57
N SER A 565 3.15 -3.72 30.36
CA SER A 565 3.59 -2.82 31.42
C SER A 565 2.56 -2.70 32.56
N PRO A 566 2.94 -3.00 33.82
CA PRO A 566 2.02 -2.90 34.96
C PRO A 566 1.74 -1.44 35.37
N ASN A 567 2.65 -0.50 35.08
CA ASN A 567 2.61 0.88 35.58
C ASN A 567 1.89 1.86 34.63
N ARG A 568 0.70 1.52 34.15
CA ARG A 568 -0.08 2.33 33.17
C ARG A 568 -0.37 3.78 33.60
N LYS A 569 -0.28 4.10 34.90
CA LYS A 569 -0.45 5.47 35.44
C LYS A 569 0.78 6.40 35.26
N ARG A 570 1.92 5.92 34.75
CA ARG A 570 3.18 6.69 34.64
C ARG A 570 3.76 6.77 33.22
N ILE A 571 2.92 6.65 32.21
CA ILE A 571 3.33 6.76 30.79
C ILE A 571 3.57 8.24 30.45
N GLU A 572 4.72 8.57 29.86
CA GLU A 572 5.00 9.93 29.36
C GLU A 572 4.21 10.19 28.06
N GLU A 573 3.27 11.13 28.07
CA GLU A 573 2.50 11.47 26.87
C GLU A 573 3.37 12.23 25.86
N PHE A 574 3.38 11.77 24.59
CA PHE A 574 3.95 12.51 23.46
C PHE A 574 3.04 12.38 22.23
N GLY A 575 2.83 13.47 21.49
CA GLY A 575 1.99 13.50 20.29
C GLY A 575 0.50 13.21 20.55
N SER A 576 -0.37 13.57 19.61
CA SER A 576 -1.81 13.61 19.86
C SER A 576 -2.51 12.24 19.87
N GLY A 577 -3.59 12.16 20.64
CA GLY A 577 -4.56 11.06 20.61
C GLY A 577 -4.14 9.77 21.32
N SER A 578 -5.13 8.89 21.51
CA SER A 578 -5.06 7.68 22.35
C SER A 578 -3.81 6.81 22.16
N TRP A 579 -3.26 6.34 23.27
CA TRP A 579 -2.16 5.38 23.33
C TRP A 579 -2.46 4.07 22.59
N ILE A 580 -3.71 3.60 22.64
CA ILE A 580 -4.18 2.41 21.91
C ILE A 580 -4.07 2.59 20.39
N ALA A 581 -4.28 3.81 19.87
CA ALA A 581 -4.12 4.10 18.45
C ALA A 581 -2.66 3.98 17.99
N LYS A 582 -1.71 4.30 18.89
CA LYS A 582 -0.26 4.25 18.62
C LYS A 582 0.22 2.80 18.62
N VAL A 583 -0.21 2.01 19.62
CA VAL A 583 -0.07 0.53 19.62
C VAL A 583 -0.60 -0.08 18.33
N LEU A 584 -1.89 0.11 18.03
CA LEU A 584 -2.54 -0.56 16.90
C LEU A 584 -1.88 -0.19 15.56
N LEU A 585 -1.43 1.05 15.39
CA LEU A 585 -0.74 1.48 14.17
C LEU A 585 0.62 0.79 14.01
N VAL A 586 1.45 0.74 15.05
CA VAL A 586 2.79 0.11 15.00
C VAL A 586 2.68 -1.41 14.88
N THR A 587 1.68 -2.04 15.52
CA THR A 587 1.39 -3.47 15.36
C THR A 587 0.87 -3.79 13.96
N LEU A 588 -0.10 -3.05 13.43
CA LEU A 588 -0.67 -3.30 12.10
C LEU A 588 0.38 -3.11 11.00
N VAL A 589 1.15 -2.02 11.05
CA VAL A 589 2.27 -1.79 10.14
C VAL A 589 3.36 -2.84 10.34
N GLY A 590 3.64 -3.23 11.58
CA GLY A 590 4.56 -4.32 11.91
C GLY A 590 4.17 -5.62 11.24
N LEU A 591 2.92 -6.07 11.37
CA LEU A 591 2.42 -7.31 10.76
C LEU A 591 2.50 -7.28 9.22
N LEU A 592 2.16 -6.17 8.58
CA LEU A 592 2.28 -6.03 7.11
C LEU A 592 3.76 -6.09 6.65
N LEU A 593 4.66 -5.41 7.38
CA LEU A 593 6.09 -5.43 7.09
C LEU A 593 6.73 -6.80 7.36
N CYS A 594 6.33 -7.47 8.44
CA CYS A 594 6.70 -8.85 8.76
C CYS A 594 6.24 -9.83 7.68
N LEU A 595 5.02 -9.69 7.16
CA LEU A 595 4.49 -10.55 6.09
C LEU A 595 5.34 -10.43 4.81
N GLY A 596 5.62 -9.21 4.36
CA GLY A 596 6.47 -8.98 3.18
C GLY A 596 7.92 -9.41 3.38
N ALA A 597 8.47 -9.24 4.59
CA ALA A 597 9.83 -9.68 4.91
C ALA A 597 9.94 -11.21 5.05
N SER A 598 8.96 -11.86 5.69
CA SER A 598 8.87 -13.32 5.84
C SER A 598 8.72 -13.98 4.48
N PHE A 599 7.93 -13.41 3.57
CA PHE A 599 7.83 -13.90 2.20
C PHE A 599 9.18 -13.82 1.48
N ARG A 600 9.84 -12.65 1.50
CA ARG A 600 11.17 -12.48 0.88
C ARG A 600 12.23 -13.42 1.48
N ALA A 601 12.26 -13.60 2.80
CA ALA A 601 13.17 -14.52 3.46
C ALA A 601 12.85 -15.98 3.10
N GLY A 602 11.58 -16.38 3.17
CA GLY A 602 11.12 -17.72 2.82
C GLY A 602 11.49 -18.09 1.37
N THR A 603 11.19 -17.23 0.39
CA THR A 603 11.57 -17.49 -1.01
C THR A 603 13.07 -17.42 -1.23
N ALA A 604 13.80 -16.57 -0.51
CA ALA A 604 15.26 -16.50 -0.58
C ALA A 604 15.95 -17.76 -0.03
N TRP A 605 15.39 -18.42 0.99
CA TRP A 605 15.94 -19.66 1.57
C TRP A 605 15.60 -20.94 0.78
N MET A 606 14.67 -20.90 -0.18
CA MET A 606 14.37 -22.07 -1.00
C MET A 606 15.53 -22.40 -1.98
N PRO A 607 15.70 -23.68 -2.36
CA PRO A 607 16.70 -24.09 -3.35
C PRO A 607 16.55 -23.29 -4.66
N PRO A 608 17.65 -22.78 -5.24
CA PRO A 608 17.60 -21.97 -6.45
C PRO A 608 17.11 -22.80 -7.64
N ARG A 609 15.96 -22.43 -8.21
CA ARG A 609 15.42 -23.05 -9.43
C ARG A 609 15.91 -22.33 -10.70
N PRO A 610 16.07 -23.03 -11.83
CA PRO A 610 16.37 -22.40 -13.11
C PRO A 610 15.19 -21.56 -13.61
N ILE A 611 15.45 -20.59 -14.48
CA ILE A 611 14.41 -19.72 -15.08
C ILE A 611 13.34 -20.53 -15.84
N THR A 612 13.70 -21.69 -16.38
CA THR A 612 12.79 -22.61 -17.08
C THR A 612 11.79 -23.35 -16.17
N ASN A 613 12.04 -23.45 -14.86
CA ASN A 613 11.15 -24.12 -13.90
C ASN A 613 10.86 -23.20 -12.69
N PRO A 614 10.08 -22.12 -12.88
CA PRO A 614 9.71 -21.22 -11.79
C PRO A 614 8.63 -21.84 -10.91
N ALA A 615 8.81 -21.80 -9.58
CA ALA A 615 7.76 -22.18 -8.63
C ALA A 615 6.69 -21.07 -8.52
N TRP A 616 5.52 -21.39 -7.94
CA TRP A 616 4.37 -20.48 -7.80
C TRP A 616 4.72 -19.12 -7.15
N TYR A 617 5.64 -19.10 -6.19
CA TYR A 617 6.09 -17.90 -5.48
C TYR A 617 7.03 -17.01 -6.31
N HIS A 618 7.48 -17.46 -7.49
CA HIS A 618 8.16 -16.63 -8.47
C HIS A 618 7.19 -15.84 -9.36
N SER A 619 5.88 -16.07 -9.28
CA SER A 619 4.87 -15.41 -10.11
C SER A 619 4.84 -13.89 -9.96
N LYS A 620 4.34 -13.21 -11.00
CA LYS A 620 4.14 -11.75 -11.03
C LYS A 620 3.14 -11.28 -9.96
N ALA A 621 2.10 -12.08 -9.69
CA ALA A 621 1.14 -11.80 -8.63
C ALA A 621 1.84 -11.69 -7.26
N CYS A 622 2.64 -12.69 -6.88
CA CYS A 622 3.42 -12.66 -5.64
C CYS A 622 4.38 -11.46 -5.58
N PHE A 623 5.08 -11.16 -6.69
CA PHE A 623 6.00 -10.01 -6.76
C PHE A 623 5.32 -8.68 -6.42
N TYR A 624 4.18 -8.37 -7.06
CA TYR A 624 3.47 -7.12 -6.83
C TYR A 624 2.81 -7.07 -5.44
N ILE A 625 2.19 -8.17 -5.00
CA ILE A 625 1.56 -8.26 -3.68
C ILE A 625 2.57 -7.98 -2.55
N PHE A 626 3.69 -8.72 -2.51
CA PHE A 626 4.61 -8.67 -1.37
C PHE A 626 5.64 -7.52 -1.42
N ASN A 627 5.82 -6.83 -2.56
CA ASN A 627 6.78 -5.72 -2.68
C ASN A 627 6.16 -4.34 -2.99
N PHE A 628 4.92 -4.27 -3.47
CA PHE A 628 4.27 -3.00 -3.83
C PHE A 628 2.92 -2.81 -3.12
N SER A 629 2.06 -3.84 -3.03
CA SER A 629 0.75 -3.71 -2.35
C SER A 629 0.89 -3.50 -0.84
N LEU A 630 1.68 -4.32 -0.13
CA LEU A 630 1.94 -4.12 1.31
C LEU A 630 2.57 -2.75 1.59
N ASP A 631 3.49 -2.34 0.73
CA ASP A 631 4.24 -1.09 0.81
C ASP A 631 3.34 0.15 0.66
N ILE A 632 2.42 0.18 -0.33
CA ILE A 632 1.46 1.29 -0.47
C ILE A 632 0.42 1.28 0.65
N CYS A 633 0.02 0.10 1.16
CA CYS A 633 -0.84 0.00 2.34
C CYS A 633 -0.20 0.65 3.58
N VAL A 634 1.11 0.44 3.82
CA VAL A 634 1.83 1.09 4.93
C VAL A 634 1.90 2.61 4.75
N VAL A 635 2.19 3.11 3.54
CA VAL A 635 2.19 4.55 3.22
C VAL A 635 0.81 5.18 3.48
N ALA A 636 -0.26 4.49 3.10
CA ALA A 636 -1.64 4.91 3.34
C ALA A 636 -1.99 4.89 4.83
N ILE A 637 -1.58 3.87 5.59
CA ILE A 637 -1.76 3.79 7.05
C ILE A 637 -1.02 4.93 7.76
N PHE A 638 0.21 5.27 7.34
CA PHE A 638 0.94 6.42 7.89
C PHE A 638 0.21 7.75 7.66
N LEU A 639 -0.35 7.94 6.47
CA LEU A 639 -1.11 9.15 6.09
C LEU A 639 -2.46 9.25 6.82
N VAL A 640 -3.33 8.23 6.67
CA VAL A 640 -4.68 8.19 7.23
C VAL A 640 -4.64 8.06 8.76
N GLY A 641 -3.63 7.39 9.31
CA GLY A 641 -3.37 7.30 10.73
C GLY A 641 -2.95 8.62 11.39
N ARG A 642 -2.48 9.61 10.61
CA ARG A 642 -1.86 10.86 11.08
C ARG A 642 -0.70 10.62 12.05
N VAL A 643 0.23 9.76 11.62
CA VAL A 643 1.46 9.42 12.36
C VAL A 643 2.27 10.67 12.71
N ASP A 644 2.23 11.69 11.83
CA ASP A 644 2.85 13.00 12.01
C ASP A 644 2.39 13.74 13.27
N GLN A 645 1.12 13.57 13.67
CA GLN A 645 0.59 14.16 14.90
C GLN A 645 0.77 13.21 16.08
N ARG A 646 0.50 11.91 15.87
CA ARG A 646 0.49 10.89 16.93
C ARG A 646 1.86 10.59 17.53
N PHE A 647 2.90 10.61 16.70
CA PHE A 647 4.27 10.28 17.11
C PHE A 647 5.18 11.52 17.16
N PHE A 648 4.61 12.73 17.12
CA PHE A 648 5.37 13.96 17.30
C PHE A 648 6.05 13.99 18.67
N VAL A 649 7.31 14.40 18.70
CA VAL A 649 8.13 14.58 19.90
C VAL A 649 8.73 15.99 19.78
N PRO A 650 8.61 16.87 20.79
CA PRO A 650 9.23 18.19 20.78
C PRO A 650 10.75 18.12 20.51
N ASN A 651 11.26 19.11 19.78
CA ASN A 651 12.65 19.11 19.29
C ASN A 651 13.66 18.97 20.45
N GLY A 652 14.64 18.07 20.31
CA GLY A 652 15.76 17.94 21.25
C GLY A 652 15.58 16.97 22.43
N SER A 653 14.42 16.31 22.55
CA SER A 653 14.19 15.28 23.59
C SER A 653 15.31 14.23 23.62
N SER A 654 16.06 14.23 24.73
CA SER A 654 17.32 13.47 24.89
C SER A 654 17.48 12.86 26.30
N LYS A 655 16.50 13.09 27.18
CA LYS A 655 16.49 12.69 28.60
C LYS A 655 15.08 12.23 29.01
N VAL A 656 15.00 11.53 30.14
CA VAL A 656 13.77 11.16 30.87
C VAL A 656 12.88 12.40 31.08
N ARG A 657 11.54 12.25 31.10
CA ARG A 657 10.50 13.30 31.24
C ARG A 657 10.38 14.30 30.09
N HIS A 658 11.33 14.34 29.17
CA HIS A 658 11.41 15.32 28.07
C HIS A 658 10.40 15.06 26.92
N TYR A 659 9.36 14.26 27.17
CA TYR A 659 8.15 14.12 26.36
C TYR A 659 6.99 15.00 26.87
N ARG A 660 6.94 15.30 28.18
CA ARG A 660 6.12 16.41 28.70
C ARG A 660 6.57 17.73 28.06
N GLY A 661 5.62 18.67 27.91
CA GLY A 661 5.91 20.01 27.42
C GLY A 661 6.83 20.81 28.36
N SER A 662 7.37 21.92 27.85
CA SER A 662 8.11 22.93 28.62
C SER A 662 7.36 23.33 29.89
N ASP A 663 6.07 23.60 29.73
CA ASP A 663 5.19 24.22 30.72
C ASP A 663 4.99 23.33 31.96
N ASP A 664 5.01 21.99 31.78
CA ASP A 664 4.93 21.04 32.88
C ASP A 664 6.28 20.85 33.59
N ASN A 665 7.41 21.00 32.89
CA ASN A 665 8.72 21.05 33.55
C ASN A 665 8.86 22.35 34.36
N GLU A 666 8.29 23.46 33.89
CA GLU A 666 8.28 24.71 34.65
C GLU A 666 7.33 24.64 35.86
N LYS A 667 6.17 23.98 35.74
CA LYS A 667 5.30 23.69 36.91
C LYS A 667 5.95 22.74 37.91
N ASP A 668 6.51 21.62 37.44
CA ASP A 668 7.23 20.66 38.31
C ASP A 668 8.42 21.36 39.00
N MET A 669 9.15 22.26 38.33
CA MET A 669 10.25 23.03 38.93
C MET A 669 9.78 24.17 39.87
N ARG A 670 8.59 24.74 39.66
CA ARG A 670 7.95 25.68 40.59
C ARG A 670 7.37 25.00 41.84
N THR A 671 7.02 23.72 41.76
CA THR A 671 6.46 22.92 42.88
C THR A 671 7.50 22.08 43.63
N ALA A 672 8.57 21.63 42.97
CA ALA A 672 9.64 20.82 43.54
C ALA A 672 10.77 21.67 44.18
N GLY A 673 10.40 22.66 45.00
CA GLY A 673 11.31 23.38 45.91
C GLY A 673 12.19 24.46 45.28
N GLY A 674 11.86 25.73 45.51
CA GLY A 674 12.75 26.85 45.20
C GLY A 674 12.11 28.24 45.33
N ALA A 675 10.84 28.39 44.91
CA ALA A 675 10.16 29.68 44.80
C ALA A 675 9.96 30.45 46.13
N SER A 676 9.99 29.77 47.28
CA SER A 676 9.94 30.39 48.61
C SER A 676 11.30 30.97 49.03
N ASN A 677 12.39 30.26 48.72
CA ASN A 677 13.72 30.60 49.23
C ASN A 677 14.42 31.63 48.36
N LEU A 678 14.27 31.59 47.02
CA LEU A 678 14.81 32.67 46.18
C LEU A 678 14.20 34.02 46.55
N ARG A 679 12.88 34.12 46.70
CA ARG A 679 12.25 35.39 47.13
C ARG A 679 12.71 35.89 48.50
N ALA A 680 12.97 34.98 49.45
CA ALA A 680 13.51 35.36 50.75
C ALA A 680 14.99 35.78 50.71
N GLN A 681 15.75 35.28 49.73
CA GLN A 681 17.14 35.67 49.47
C GLN A 681 17.19 37.01 48.72
N ASP A 682 16.54 37.11 47.55
CA ASP A 682 16.43 38.31 46.72
C ASP A 682 15.96 39.53 47.53
N GLN A 683 15.00 39.35 48.44
CA GLN A 683 14.48 40.44 49.26
C GLN A 683 15.46 40.87 50.36
N LYS A 684 16.23 39.94 50.96
CA LYS A 684 17.31 40.28 51.89
C LYS A 684 18.48 40.98 51.19
N ASP A 685 18.83 40.53 50.00
CA ASP A 685 19.92 41.14 49.22
C ASP A 685 19.51 42.55 48.72
N LEU A 686 18.23 42.76 48.39
CA LEU A 686 17.67 44.08 48.08
C LEU A 686 17.58 45.01 49.30
N GLU A 687 17.28 44.49 50.49
CA GLU A 687 17.32 45.26 51.74
C GLU A 687 18.77 45.59 52.15
N SER A 688 19.72 44.67 51.93
CA SER A 688 21.16 44.88 52.11
C SER A 688 21.67 46.02 51.21
N LEU A 689 21.36 45.97 49.91
CA LEU A 689 21.68 47.01 48.93
C LEU A 689 21.07 48.38 49.26
N LYS A 690 19.84 48.42 49.79
CA LYS A 690 19.26 49.68 50.30
C LYS A 690 20.03 50.19 51.53
N SER A 691 20.47 49.30 52.42
CA SER A 691 21.24 49.67 53.60
C SER A 691 22.66 50.19 53.29
N SER A 692 23.27 49.81 52.16
CA SER A 692 24.56 50.37 51.73
C SER A 692 24.35 51.71 51.02
N VAL A 693 23.43 51.80 50.06
CA VAL A 693 23.14 53.05 49.33
C VAL A 693 22.67 54.17 50.27
N SER A 694 21.94 53.86 51.35
CA SER A 694 21.59 54.86 52.38
C SER A 694 22.74 55.24 53.34
N ARG A 695 23.86 54.51 53.35
CA ARG A 695 25.09 54.91 54.06
C ARG A 695 26.00 55.76 53.17
N ASP A 696 26.15 55.38 51.90
CA ASP A 696 26.94 56.11 50.90
C ASP A 696 26.37 57.53 50.60
N LEU A 697 25.12 57.80 51.01
CA LEU A 697 24.45 59.10 50.93
C LEU A 697 24.43 59.89 52.26
N ALA A 698 25.10 59.40 53.30
CA ALA A 698 25.06 59.97 54.66
C ALA A 698 26.40 60.47 55.21
N GLU A 699 27.52 60.30 54.48
CA GLU A 699 28.81 60.90 54.85
C GLU A 699 28.93 62.33 54.28
N PRO A 700 29.11 63.37 55.12
CA PRO A 700 29.43 64.71 54.66
C PRO A 700 30.91 64.81 54.24
N LYS A 701 31.18 65.63 53.22
CA LYS A 701 32.50 66.19 52.89
C LYS A 701 32.55 67.66 53.27
#